data_AF-D5U6U0-F1
#
_entry.id   AF-D5U6U0-F1
#
_cell.length_a   1.000
_cell.length_b   1.000
_cell.length_c   1.000
_cell.angle_alpha   90.00
_cell.angle_beta   90.00
_cell.angle_gamma   90.00
#
_symmetry.space_group_name_H-M   'P 1'
#
loop_
_entity.id
_entity.type
_entity.pdbx_description
1 polymer ?
#
loop_
_entity_poly.entity_id
_entity_poly.type
_entity_poly.pdbx_seq_one_letter_code
_entity_poly.pdbx_strand_id
1 'polypeptide(L)'
;MYIFKKQDNDFRNLTNEEINFLKSQGCSSQSWEKILIKNVDLSRIKDVQFHGRVKINALNGNVRYHKKLKVPASINRATLIDVFINGNVYINNIGRFIANYKIEKGVIIENAGSIYMEGKSSFGNGVETSPIMEGDGRSVKIFNRLNSHIAYLVAIHRHKKLMREKINTIIDEYANQKTRKFGKIKKYAKIINARLIKNSLIDPYTTIENTDEINNTTVISTKECPSYIGTSVILKDSIVLKGADITDSTVIKKAFIGEGVRLARQFSCEDSLLFANCEGEHGEMFSIFAGPYTVTHHKATLLIASHFSFFNAGSGTNQSNHMYKLGPYHHGFMERGCKTGSNSYILWPSYIGAFSTVIGAHYDNVDTSDFPFSYITEHGYHQTRLIPALNLFGVGLSRDENKWKDRDRRKGDKKDLIIFDVFSPYTVSRMIKSEEILKNIKKENNHDDKNFLTYKNMIIKKSSLDKYSKRYSIAIDLYLHNKILSYIKSSKNIDEIISNLEYDKNNVFDNWSDIGGLICAKDRVDNIIKDLENDKINDIKTLTEAFEKLYNIYSEDEKSWVMNCIKSRYNIESINKDNIKKLLDEHKILLEKAYDIFYKDVEKEYDIAKMVSAGIDDKTMMEKDFEAVRGTVNENTFVVKYKKDMENKINDINNLINIL
;
A
#
# COMPACT_ATOMS: atom_id res chain seq x y z
N MET A 1 5.22 -49.66 33.65
CA MET A 1 5.65 -48.24 33.60
C MET A 1 6.16 -47.98 32.19
N TYR A 2 5.55 -47.06 31.44
CA TYR A 2 6.00 -46.75 30.07
C TYR A 2 7.28 -45.91 30.13
N ILE A 3 8.32 -46.29 29.39
CA ILE A 3 9.59 -45.54 29.28
C ILE A 3 9.86 -45.29 27.80
N PHE A 4 9.90 -44.02 27.41
CA PHE A 4 10.22 -43.64 26.05
C PHE A 4 11.69 -43.94 25.70
N LYS A 5 11.92 -44.61 24.57
CA LYS A 5 13.24 -44.74 23.94
C LYS A 5 13.13 -44.34 22.47
N LYS A 6 14.03 -43.47 22.00
CA LYS A 6 14.04 -43.00 20.61
C LYS A 6 14.59 -44.10 19.71
N GLN A 7 13.73 -44.89 19.08
CA GLN A 7 14.11 -46.08 18.32
C GLN A 7 13.44 -46.20 16.93
N ASP A 8 12.47 -45.34 16.60
CA ASP A 8 11.67 -45.53 15.38
C ASP A 8 12.37 -44.92 14.15
N ASN A 9 12.82 -45.79 13.24
CA ASN A 9 13.35 -45.38 11.94
C ASN A 9 12.24 -44.99 10.96
N ASP A 10 11.07 -45.61 11.05
CA ASP A 10 9.90 -45.38 10.19
C ASP A 10 8.59 -45.24 10.99
N PHE A 11 7.52 -44.83 10.31
CA PHE A 11 6.19 -44.83 10.93
C PHE A 11 5.72 -46.25 11.19
N ARG A 12 5.20 -46.49 12.40
CA ARG A 12 4.65 -47.78 12.81
C ARG A 12 3.31 -47.62 13.53
N ASN A 13 2.59 -48.74 13.63
CA ASN A 13 1.43 -48.85 14.49
C ASN A 13 1.84 -48.82 15.97
N LEU A 14 0.87 -48.46 16.82
CA LEU A 14 0.99 -48.60 18.27
C LEU A 14 0.94 -50.08 18.66
N THR A 15 1.71 -50.48 19.66
CA THR A 15 1.59 -51.81 20.28
C THR A 15 0.40 -51.85 21.24
N ASN A 16 -0.05 -53.05 21.63
CA ASN A 16 -1.15 -53.20 22.59
C ASN A 16 -0.83 -52.54 23.96
N GLU A 17 0.42 -52.60 24.41
CA GLU A 17 0.86 -51.93 25.64
C GLU A 17 0.78 -50.41 25.52
N GLU A 18 1.22 -49.85 24.39
CA GLU A 18 1.14 -48.42 24.08
C GLU A 18 -0.32 -47.94 23.99
N ILE A 19 -1.20 -48.74 23.38
CA ILE A 19 -2.63 -48.47 23.32
C ILE A 19 -3.24 -48.43 24.74
N ASN A 20 -2.93 -49.42 25.58
CA ASN A 20 -3.43 -49.46 26.96
C ASN A 20 -2.91 -48.29 27.79
N PHE A 21 -1.65 -47.90 27.58
CA PHE A 21 -1.09 -46.70 28.21
C PHE A 21 -1.82 -45.42 27.80
N LEU A 22 -2.07 -45.20 26.50
CA LEU A 22 -2.85 -44.06 26.03
C LEU A 22 -4.28 -44.06 26.57
N LYS A 23 -4.95 -45.23 26.65
CA LYS A 23 -6.26 -45.34 27.29
C LYS A 23 -6.23 -44.90 28.77
N SER A 24 -5.18 -45.28 29.51
CA SER A 24 -5.00 -44.84 30.90
C SER A 24 -4.76 -43.33 31.05
N GLN A 25 -4.31 -42.67 29.97
CA GLN A 25 -4.16 -41.21 29.88
C GLN A 25 -5.44 -40.49 29.44
N GLY A 26 -6.58 -41.19 29.36
CA GLY A 26 -7.85 -40.62 28.90
C GLY A 26 -7.98 -40.53 27.38
N CYS A 27 -7.09 -41.16 26.61
CA CYS A 27 -7.20 -41.17 25.16
C CYS A 27 -8.16 -42.26 24.65
N SER A 28 -8.84 -41.96 23.55
CA SER A 28 -9.70 -42.91 22.83
C SER A 28 -9.47 -42.82 21.33
N SER A 29 -9.80 -43.88 20.60
CA SER A 29 -9.70 -43.92 19.15
C SER A 29 -10.83 -44.74 18.56
N GLN A 30 -11.38 -44.30 17.42
CA GLN A 30 -12.31 -45.11 16.62
C GLN A 30 -11.62 -46.37 16.06
N SER A 31 -10.32 -46.28 15.76
CA SER A 31 -9.52 -47.40 15.25
C SER A 31 -8.04 -47.11 15.46
N TRP A 32 -7.42 -47.82 16.40
CA TRP A 32 -6.00 -47.65 16.74
C TRP A 32 -5.05 -47.98 15.59
N GLU A 33 -5.46 -48.85 14.66
CA GLU A 33 -4.70 -49.21 13.45
C GLU A 33 -4.50 -48.04 12.48
N LYS A 34 -5.33 -47.00 12.59
CA LYS A 34 -5.21 -45.79 11.75
C LYS A 34 -4.26 -44.75 12.36
N ILE A 35 -3.70 -45.03 13.54
CA ILE A 35 -2.81 -44.13 14.28
C ILE A 35 -1.37 -44.60 14.08
N LEU A 36 -0.59 -43.78 13.37
CA LEU A 36 0.82 -44.06 13.11
C LEU A 36 1.72 -43.10 13.87
N ILE A 37 2.71 -43.64 14.57
CA ILE A 37 3.69 -42.88 15.32
C ILE A 37 5.11 -43.10 14.78
N LYS A 38 5.95 -42.07 14.94
CA LYS A 38 7.40 -42.13 14.71
C LYS A 38 8.09 -41.21 15.71
N ASN A 39 8.91 -41.76 16.61
CA ASN A 39 9.66 -41.02 17.63
C ASN A 39 8.78 -40.17 18.58
N VAL A 40 7.69 -40.77 19.06
CA VAL A 40 6.68 -40.11 19.91
C VAL A 40 6.83 -40.60 21.35
N ASP A 41 7.03 -39.69 22.28
CA ASP A 41 6.95 -39.99 23.71
C ASP A 41 5.48 -39.90 24.13
N LEU A 42 4.85 -41.06 24.32
CA LEU A 42 3.41 -41.17 24.58
C LEU A 42 2.98 -40.50 25.90
N SER A 43 3.92 -40.22 26.82
CA SER A 43 3.60 -39.50 28.07
C SER A 43 3.15 -38.05 27.82
N ARG A 44 3.36 -37.55 26.59
CA ARG A 44 3.01 -36.20 26.15
C ARG A 44 1.66 -36.13 25.43
N ILE A 45 0.89 -37.22 25.45
CA ILE A 45 -0.43 -37.31 24.83
C ILE A 45 -1.44 -37.66 25.93
N LYS A 46 -2.35 -36.73 26.24
CA LYS A 46 -3.33 -36.90 27.33
C LYS A 46 -4.72 -36.38 26.94
N ASP A 47 -5.78 -37.11 27.30
CA ASP A 47 -7.17 -36.72 27.04
C ASP A 47 -7.42 -36.42 25.54
N VAL A 48 -6.92 -37.29 24.65
CA VAL A 48 -7.00 -37.10 23.19
C VAL A 48 -7.94 -38.11 22.54
N GLN A 49 -8.87 -37.62 21.72
CA GLN A 49 -9.76 -38.45 20.90
C GLN A 49 -9.24 -38.49 19.46
N PHE A 50 -9.00 -39.69 18.94
CA PHE A 50 -8.51 -39.89 17.59
C PHE A 50 -9.60 -40.45 16.67
N HIS A 51 -9.81 -39.78 15.54
CA HIS A 51 -10.73 -40.20 14.48
C HIS A 51 -10.02 -40.20 13.13
N GLY A 52 -10.41 -41.14 12.27
CA GLY A 52 -9.78 -41.28 10.96
C GLY A 52 -8.28 -41.61 11.07
N ARG A 53 -7.49 -41.10 10.13
CA ARG A 53 -6.05 -41.34 10.02
C ARG A 53 -5.24 -40.25 10.70
N VAL A 54 -4.59 -40.58 11.81
CA VAL A 54 -3.70 -39.64 12.51
C VAL A 54 -2.26 -40.13 12.41
N LYS A 55 -1.35 -39.26 11.97
CA LYS A 55 0.09 -39.55 11.98
C LYS A 55 0.83 -38.53 12.80
N ILE A 56 1.68 -38.99 13.71
CA ILE A 56 2.49 -38.13 14.59
C ILE A 56 3.96 -38.47 14.38
N ASN A 57 4.71 -37.53 13.82
CA ASN A 57 6.16 -37.59 13.68
C ASN A 57 6.81 -36.65 14.67
N ALA A 58 7.58 -37.20 15.61
CA ALA A 58 8.29 -36.50 16.68
C ALA A 58 7.38 -35.75 17.67
N LEU A 59 7.37 -36.22 18.92
CA LEU A 59 6.75 -35.54 20.06
C LEU A 59 7.56 -35.85 21.32
N ASN A 60 8.81 -35.44 21.33
CA ASN A 60 9.78 -35.79 22.38
C ASN A 60 10.73 -34.64 22.73
N GLY A 61 10.53 -33.45 22.15
CA GLY A 61 11.33 -32.26 22.36
C GLY A 61 10.56 -31.13 23.05
N ASN A 62 10.92 -29.90 22.69
CA ASN A 62 10.32 -28.68 23.24
C ASN A 62 9.88 -27.73 22.10
N VAL A 63 8.88 -26.91 22.40
CA VAL A 63 8.39 -25.83 21.54
C VAL A 63 8.66 -24.48 22.21
N ARG A 64 8.97 -23.46 21.40
CA ARG A 64 9.23 -22.11 21.90
C ARG A 64 7.91 -21.36 22.03
N TYR A 65 7.34 -21.35 23.24
CA TYR A 65 6.06 -20.71 23.52
C TYR A 65 6.13 -19.19 23.39
N HIS A 66 7.09 -18.57 24.08
CA HIS A 66 7.38 -17.13 24.04
C HIS A 66 8.90 -16.91 23.92
N LYS A 67 9.37 -15.66 23.79
CA LYS A 67 10.79 -15.35 23.50
C LYS A 67 11.78 -16.16 24.37
N LYS A 68 11.54 -16.30 25.67
CA LYS A 68 12.40 -17.08 26.58
C LYS A 68 11.78 -18.40 27.08
N LEU A 69 10.46 -18.56 27.00
CA LEU A 69 9.76 -19.73 27.52
C LEU A 69 9.75 -20.87 26.49
N LYS A 70 10.30 -22.02 26.89
CA LYS A 70 10.16 -23.30 26.18
C LYS A 70 9.24 -24.20 26.98
N VAL A 71 8.31 -24.85 26.30
CA VAL A 71 7.43 -25.85 26.90
C VAL A 71 7.68 -27.21 26.24
N PRO A 72 7.48 -28.32 26.97
CA PRO A 72 7.47 -29.64 26.37
C PRO A 72 6.48 -29.69 25.19
N ALA A 73 6.90 -30.29 24.08
CA ALA A 73 5.98 -30.62 23.01
C ALA A 73 4.96 -31.64 23.53
N SER A 74 3.66 -31.40 23.31
CA SER A 74 2.56 -32.22 23.82
C SER A 74 1.26 -32.03 23.06
N ILE A 75 0.36 -33.00 23.16
CA ILE A 75 -1.01 -32.97 22.63
C ILE A 75 -1.96 -33.32 23.78
N ASN A 76 -2.67 -32.32 24.30
CA ASN A 76 -3.51 -32.49 25.49
C ASN A 76 -4.93 -31.95 25.24
N ARG A 77 -5.95 -32.67 25.70
CA ARG A 77 -7.38 -32.27 25.62
C ARG A 77 -7.76 -31.82 24.20
N ALA A 78 -7.75 -32.78 23.26
CA ALA A 78 -8.00 -32.47 21.86
C ALA A 78 -8.72 -33.61 21.13
N THR A 79 -9.55 -33.26 20.15
CA THR A 79 -10.11 -34.21 19.18
C THR A 79 -9.44 -34.00 17.83
N LEU A 80 -8.77 -35.03 17.32
CA LEU A 80 -8.03 -35.00 16.06
C LEU A 80 -8.71 -35.92 15.04
N ILE A 81 -9.04 -35.38 13.87
CA ILE A 81 -9.75 -36.09 12.79
C ILE A 81 -8.93 -35.99 11.50
N ASP A 82 -8.35 -37.08 11.02
CA ASP A 82 -7.54 -37.07 9.80
C ASP A 82 -6.42 -36.00 9.83
N VAL A 83 -5.55 -36.05 10.85
CA VAL A 83 -4.50 -35.04 11.11
C VAL A 83 -3.09 -35.60 10.93
N PHE A 84 -2.21 -34.82 10.31
CA PHE A 84 -0.78 -35.15 10.19
C PHE A 84 0.08 -34.15 10.95
N ILE A 85 0.75 -34.59 12.01
CA ILE A 85 1.66 -33.79 12.81
C ILE A 85 3.09 -34.14 12.42
N ASN A 86 3.85 -33.14 11.96
CA ASN A 86 5.21 -33.29 11.46
C ASN A 86 6.20 -32.43 12.25
N GLY A 87 6.61 -32.94 13.41
CA GLY A 87 7.57 -32.35 14.33
C GLY A 87 6.96 -32.10 15.71
N ASN A 88 7.82 -31.64 16.63
CA ASN A 88 7.42 -31.24 17.97
C ASN A 88 6.44 -30.07 17.93
N VAL A 89 5.20 -30.27 18.40
CA VAL A 89 4.12 -29.27 18.47
C VAL A 89 3.60 -29.13 19.90
N TYR A 90 2.91 -28.02 20.17
CA TYR A 90 2.14 -27.85 21.40
C TYR A 90 0.68 -27.65 21.03
N ILE A 91 -0.15 -28.67 21.26
CA ILE A 91 -1.60 -28.65 21.03
C ILE A 91 -2.26 -28.84 22.39
N ASN A 92 -3.02 -27.87 22.85
CA ASN A 92 -3.62 -27.90 24.19
C ASN A 92 -5.03 -27.30 24.16
N ASN A 93 -5.99 -28.00 24.76
CA ASN A 93 -7.35 -27.49 24.99
C ASN A 93 -8.06 -27.07 23.69
N ILE A 94 -8.36 -28.03 22.82
CA ILE A 94 -9.15 -27.80 21.61
C ILE A 94 -10.63 -27.99 21.95
N GLY A 95 -11.41 -26.92 21.86
CA GLY A 95 -12.81 -26.90 22.33
C GLY A 95 -13.75 -27.79 21.51
N ARG A 96 -13.47 -28.02 20.23
CA ARG A 96 -14.25 -28.93 19.37
C ARG A 96 -13.35 -29.95 18.69
N PHE A 97 -12.63 -29.59 17.64
CA PHE A 97 -11.77 -30.52 16.91
C PHE A 97 -10.79 -29.82 15.96
N ILE A 98 -9.73 -30.55 15.60
CA ILE A 98 -8.89 -30.26 14.45
C ILE A 98 -9.13 -31.34 13.39
N ALA A 99 -9.54 -30.98 12.18
CA ALA A 99 -9.88 -31.94 11.13
C ALA A 99 -9.26 -31.63 9.75
N ASN A 100 -8.65 -32.62 9.10
CA ASN A 100 -8.08 -32.52 7.76
C ASN A 100 -6.94 -31.48 7.63
N TYR A 101 -6.02 -31.45 8.60
CA TYR A 101 -4.87 -30.54 8.61
C TYR A 101 -3.53 -31.26 8.68
N LYS A 102 -2.52 -30.62 8.07
CA LYS A 102 -1.11 -30.91 8.32
C LYS A 102 -0.52 -29.82 9.20
N ILE A 103 0.09 -30.21 10.31
CA ILE A 103 0.67 -29.31 11.31
C ILE A 103 2.18 -29.54 11.34
N GLU A 104 2.96 -28.50 11.12
CA GLU A 104 4.42 -28.59 11.06
C GLU A 104 5.10 -28.30 12.41
N LYS A 105 6.41 -28.55 12.45
CA LYS A 105 7.25 -28.39 13.65
C LYS A 105 7.14 -27.00 14.29
N GLY A 106 7.12 -27.00 15.62
CA GLY A 106 7.15 -25.80 16.45
C GLY A 106 5.84 -25.02 16.46
N VAL A 107 4.78 -25.53 15.86
CA VAL A 107 3.45 -24.92 15.91
C VAL A 107 2.86 -25.00 17.32
N ILE A 108 2.17 -23.93 17.71
CA ILE A 108 1.42 -23.81 18.95
C ILE A 108 -0.05 -23.63 18.59
N ILE A 109 -0.91 -24.49 19.12
CA ILE A 109 -2.37 -24.37 19.05
C ILE A 109 -2.90 -24.52 20.48
N GLU A 110 -3.46 -23.45 21.02
CA GLU A 110 -3.97 -23.44 22.38
C GLU A 110 -5.33 -22.76 22.47
N ASN A 111 -6.26 -23.35 23.24
CA ASN A 111 -7.59 -22.79 23.47
C ASN A 111 -8.33 -22.43 22.17
N ALA A 112 -8.17 -23.27 21.13
CA ALA A 112 -8.83 -23.05 19.85
C ALA A 112 -10.16 -23.81 19.79
N GLY A 113 -11.19 -23.24 19.16
CA GLY A 113 -12.49 -23.89 18.99
C GLY A 113 -12.45 -25.00 17.94
N SER A 114 -12.65 -24.65 16.67
CA SER A 114 -12.59 -25.58 15.53
C SER A 114 -11.55 -25.15 14.51
N ILE A 115 -10.73 -26.10 14.05
CA ILE A 115 -9.77 -25.90 12.93
C ILE A 115 -10.03 -26.99 11.89
N TYR A 116 -10.63 -26.66 10.74
CA TYR A 116 -11.00 -27.72 9.79
C TYR A 116 -11.09 -27.31 8.31
N MET A 117 -10.95 -28.31 7.45
CA MET A 117 -11.30 -28.18 6.03
C MET A 117 -12.70 -28.70 5.80
N GLU A 118 -13.47 -27.96 5.02
CA GLU A 118 -14.74 -28.38 4.45
C GLU A 118 -14.59 -28.48 2.93
N GLY A 119 -14.70 -29.70 2.42
CA GLY A 119 -14.56 -29.96 0.98
C GLY A 119 -13.16 -29.64 0.44
N LYS A 120 -13.12 -28.96 -0.71
CA LYS A 120 -11.89 -28.45 -1.34
C LYS A 120 -11.89 -26.93 -1.22
N SER A 121 -10.72 -26.34 -0.98
CA SER A 121 -10.55 -24.88 -1.01
C SER A 121 -9.21 -24.52 -1.66
N SER A 122 -9.21 -23.38 -2.34
CA SER A 122 -8.03 -22.67 -2.86
C SER A 122 -7.49 -21.62 -1.86
N PHE A 123 -8.05 -21.57 -0.65
CA PHE A 123 -7.63 -20.69 0.45
C PHE A 123 -7.69 -19.20 0.07
N GLY A 124 -8.81 -18.78 -0.52
CA GLY A 124 -9.04 -17.41 -1.01
C GLY A 124 -8.46 -17.12 -2.40
N ASN A 125 -7.63 -18.00 -2.98
CA ASN A 125 -7.09 -17.78 -4.32
C ASN A 125 -8.17 -17.95 -5.39
N GLY A 126 -8.28 -16.97 -6.28
CA GLY A 126 -9.29 -16.92 -7.33
C GLY A 126 -10.62 -16.29 -6.88
N VAL A 127 -10.75 -15.83 -5.63
CA VAL A 127 -11.93 -15.08 -5.19
C VAL A 127 -12.01 -13.77 -5.98
N GLU A 128 -13.18 -13.49 -6.54
CA GLU A 128 -13.43 -12.25 -7.26
C GLU A 128 -13.86 -11.15 -6.29
N THR A 129 -13.29 -9.96 -6.50
CA THR A 129 -13.49 -8.74 -5.70
C THR A 129 -13.82 -7.57 -6.62
N SER A 130 -14.51 -6.55 -6.12
CA SER A 130 -14.97 -5.41 -6.92
C SER A 130 -14.41 -4.06 -6.44
N PRO A 131 -13.10 -3.81 -6.58
CA PRO A 131 -12.38 -2.78 -5.83
C PRO A 131 -12.46 -1.36 -6.42
N ILE A 132 -13.40 -1.01 -7.28
CA ILE A 132 -13.49 0.39 -7.78
C ILE A 132 -14.93 0.77 -8.04
N MET A 133 -15.75 -0.20 -8.43
CA MET A 133 -17.13 -0.03 -8.77
C MET A 133 -17.86 -1.18 -8.12
N GLU A 134 -18.94 -0.89 -7.39
CA GLU A 134 -19.78 -1.93 -6.81
C GLU A 134 -20.35 -2.83 -7.91
N GLY A 135 -20.42 -4.13 -7.65
CA GLY A 135 -20.75 -5.14 -8.67
C GLY A 135 -19.60 -5.45 -9.64
N ASP A 136 -19.89 -6.08 -10.77
CA ASP A 136 -18.84 -6.79 -11.56
C ASP A 136 -18.11 -5.91 -12.59
N GLY A 137 -18.35 -4.59 -12.59
CA GLY A 137 -17.89 -3.67 -13.63
C GLY A 137 -16.37 -3.54 -13.74
N ARG A 138 -15.64 -3.60 -12.61
CA ARG A 138 -14.17 -3.49 -12.52
C ARG A 138 -13.55 -4.57 -11.62
N SER A 139 -14.10 -5.78 -11.67
CA SER A 139 -13.67 -6.90 -10.84
C SER A 139 -12.22 -7.35 -11.06
N VAL A 140 -11.60 -7.87 -9.98
CA VAL A 140 -10.25 -8.45 -9.93
C VAL A 140 -10.26 -9.72 -9.08
N LYS A 141 -9.61 -10.79 -9.55
CA LYS A 141 -9.42 -12.02 -8.78
C LYS A 141 -8.20 -11.92 -7.86
N ILE A 142 -8.37 -12.19 -6.57
CA ILE A 142 -7.28 -12.14 -5.58
C ILE A 142 -6.52 -13.46 -5.51
N PHE A 143 -5.20 -13.38 -5.32
CA PHE A 143 -4.33 -14.55 -5.18
C PHE A 143 -3.01 -14.16 -4.50
N ASN A 144 -2.29 -15.15 -3.99
CA ASN A 144 -1.05 -14.95 -3.21
C ASN A 144 0.05 -14.13 -3.91
N ARG A 145 0.01 -14.04 -5.25
CA ARG A 145 1.04 -13.35 -6.05
C ARG A 145 0.52 -12.04 -6.66
N LEU A 146 -0.71 -11.63 -6.37
CA LEU A 146 -1.22 -10.34 -6.78
C LEU A 146 -0.31 -9.21 -6.26
N ASN A 147 -0.05 -8.23 -7.11
CA ASN A 147 0.54 -6.96 -6.76
C ASN A 147 -0.34 -5.84 -7.34
N SER A 148 -0.06 -4.60 -6.95
CA SER A 148 -0.84 -3.45 -7.39
C SER A 148 -0.85 -3.25 -8.90
N HIS A 149 0.24 -3.61 -9.60
CA HIS A 149 0.38 -3.45 -11.04
C HIS A 149 -0.55 -4.39 -11.82
N ILE A 150 -0.57 -5.68 -11.48
CA ILE A 150 -1.47 -6.67 -12.07
C ILE A 150 -2.93 -6.24 -11.84
N ALA A 151 -3.25 -5.88 -10.60
CA ALA A 151 -4.60 -5.44 -10.24
C ALA A 151 -5.00 -4.18 -11.03
N TYR A 152 -4.11 -3.20 -11.16
CA TYR A 152 -4.35 -1.98 -11.92
C TYR A 152 -4.66 -2.30 -13.39
N LEU A 153 -3.87 -3.16 -14.04
CA LEU A 153 -4.13 -3.54 -15.42
C LEU A 153 -5.53 -4.15 -15.58
N VAL A 154 -5.90 -5.10 -14.73
CA VAL A 154 -7.19 -5.80 -14.80
C VAL A 154 -8.38 -4.87 -14.49
N ALA A 155 -8.24 -4.02 -13.47
CA ALA A 155 -9.30 -3.14 -13.00
C ALA A 155 -9.51 -1.91 -13.88
N ILE A 156 -8.42 -1.30 -14.38
CA ILE A 156 -8.46 -0.03 -15.11
C ILE A 156 -8.63 -0.23 -16.62
N HIS A 157 -7.86 -1.14 -17.23
CA HIS A 157 -7.90 -1.40 -18.67
C HIS A 157 -9.02 -2.39 -19.06
N ARG A 158 -10.25 -2.17 -18.58
CA ARG A 158 -11.39 -3.06 -18.86
C ARG A 158 -11.69 -3.26 -20.35
N HIS A 159 -11.33 -2.29 -21.18
CA HIS A 159 -11.48 -2.36 -22.64
C HIS A 159 -10.51 -3.35 -23.30
N LYS A 160 -9.41 -3.76 -22.64
CA LYS A 160 -8.46 -4.76 -23.12
C LYS A 160 -8.91 -6.18 -22.73
N LYS A 161 -9.94 -6.69 -23.42
CA LYS A 161 -10.60 -7.97 -23.10
C LYS A 161 -9.63 -9.15 -23.13
N LEU A 162 -8.84 -9.29 -24.20
CA LEU A 162 -7.91 -10.40 -24.37
C LEU A 162 -6.83 -10.42 -23.27
N MET A 163 -6.19 -9.29 -22.98
CA MET A 163 -5.26 -9.18 -21.85
C MET A 163 -5.88 -9.64 -20.53
N ARG A 164 -7.13 -9.22 -20.25
CA ARG A 164 -7.83 -9.63 -19.02
C ARG A 164 -8.14 -11.12 -18.98
N GLU A 165 -8.58 -11.69 -20.09
CA GLU A 165 -8.81 -13.14 -20.23
C GLU A 165 -7.53 -13.91 -19.95
N LYS A 166 -6.40 -13.50 -20.54
CA LYS A 166 -5.08 -14.13 -20.32
C LYS A 166 -4.66 -14.05 -18.85
N ILE A 167 -4.74 -12.88 -18.21
CA ILE A 167 -4.39 -12.74 -16.78
C ILE A 167 -5.33 -13.59 -15.90
N ASN A 168 -6.63 -13.58 -16.17
CA ASN A 168 -7.59 -14.38 -15.41
C ASN A 168 -7.32 -15.88 -15.54
N THR A 169 -6.98 -16.37 -16.73
CA THR A 169 -6.56 -17.77 -16.93
C THR A 169 -5.34 -18.12 -16.10
N ILE A 170 -4.30 -17.26 -16.10
CA ILE A 170 -3.10 -17.45 -15.27
C ILE A 170 -3.47 -17.54 -13.77
N ILE A 171 -4.39 -16.69 -13.30
CA ILE A 171 -4.86 -16.70 -11.90
C ILE A 171 -5.68 -17.96 -11.59
N ASP A 172 -6.55 -18.38 -12.50
CA ASP A 172 -7.40 -19.56 -12.34
C ASP A 172 -6.57 -20.85 -12.30
N GLU A 173 -5.56 -20.97 -13.17
CA GLU A 173 -4.59 -22.05 -13.14
C GLU A 173 -3.84 -22.08 -11.81
N TYR A 174 -3.39 -20.91 -11.31
CA TYR A 174 -2.74 -20.81 -10.01
C TYR A 174 -3.67 -21.24 -8.86
N ALA A 175 -4.92 -20.77 -8.85
CA ALA A 175 -5.91 -21.14 -7.85
C ALA A 175 -6.18 -22.65 -7.86
N ASN A 176 -6.37 -23.25 -9.04
CA ASN A 176 -6.54 -24.69 -9.22
C ASN A 176 -5.33 -25.48 -8.72
N GLN A 177 -4.11 -25.00 -8.99
CA GLN A 177 -2.88 -25.58 -8.46
C GLN A 177 -2.79 -25.49 -6.93
N LYS A 178 -3.46 -24.53 -6.28
CA LYS A 178 -3.53 -24.41 -4.81
C LYS A 178 -4.70 -25.17 -4.18
N THR A 179 -5.71 -25.57 -4.94
CA THR A 179 -6.89 -26.26 -4.42
C THR A 179 -6.53 -27.59 -3.75
N ARG A 180 -6.86 -27.74 -2.46
CA ARG A 180 -6.59 -28.96 -1.68
C ARG A 180 -7.77 -29.31 -0.78
N LYS A 181 -7.84 -30.59 -0.38
CA LYS A 181 -8.74 -31.09 0.68
C LYS A 181 -8.13 -30.99 2.09
N PHE A 182 -6.82 -30.69 2.16
CA PHE A 182 -6.05 -30.63 3.40
C PHE A 182 -5.48 -29.23 3.60
N GLY A 183 -5.74 -28.66 4.77
CA GLY A 183 -5.15 -27.40 5.23
C GLY A 183 -3.73 -27.61 5.72
N LYS A 184 -3.01 -26.50 5.92
CA LYS A 184 -1.65 -26.52 6.46
C LYS A 184 -1.45 -25.39 7.46
N ILE A 185 -0.89 -25.74 8.62
CA ILE A 185 -0.34 -24.79 9.59
C ILE A 185 1.16 -25.01 9.62
N LYS A 186 1.91 -24.03 9.10
CA LYS A 186 3.35 -24.18 8.86
C LYS A 186 4.19 -23.84 10.08
N LYS A 187 5.47 -24.21 10.01
CA LYS A 187 6.43 -24.17 11.12
C LYS A 187 6.38 -22.88 11.94
N TYR A 188 6.38 -23.03 13.27
CA TYR A 188 6.43 -21.94 14.24
C TYR A 188 5.25 -20.95 14.23
N ALA A 189 4.15 -21.26 13.54
CA ALA A 189 2.92 -20.48 13.68
C ALA A 189 2.29 -20.68 15.07
N LYS A 190 1.57 -19.66 15.54
CA LYS A 190 0.85 -19.67 16.82
C LYS A 190 -0.63 -19.38 16.59
N ILE A 191 -1.48 -20.19 17.18
CA ILE A 191 -2.93 -20.04 17.18
C ILE A 191 -3.38 -20.14 18.63
N ILE A 192 -3.78 -19.02 19.24
CA ILE A 192 -4.10 -18.92 20.66
C ILE A 192 -5.49 -18.29 20.78
N ASN A 193 -6.40 -18.92 21.53
CA ASN A 193 -7.75 -18.39 21.75
C ASN A 193 -8.52 -18.08 20.43
N ALA A 194 -8.31 -18.88 19.39
CA ALA A 194 -8.98 -18.70 18.09
C ALA A 194 -10.26 -19.52 18.02
N ARG A 195 -11.41 -18.88 17.81
CA ARG A 195 -12.71 -19.56 17.85
C ARG A 195 -12.95 -20.46 16.64
N LEU A 196 -12.63 -20.00 15.42
CA LEU A 196 -12.85 -20.75 14.19
C LEU A 196 -11.76 -20.48 13.14
N ILE A 197 -11.13 -21.54 12.64
CA ILE A 197 -10.29 -21.51 11.44
C ILE A 197 -10.81 -22.56 10.46
N LYS A 198 -11.36 -22.10 9.33
CA LYS A 198 -11.96 -22.94 8.31
C LYS A 198 -11.27 -22.71 6.97
N ASN A 199 -11.01 -23.78 6.20
CA ASN A 199 -10.53 -23.65 4.81
C ASN A 199 -9.34 -22.69 4.64
N SER A 200 -8.35 -22.73 5.54
CA SER A 200 -7.31 -21.70 5.61
C SER A 200 -5.89 -22.27 5.62
N LEU A 201 -4.96 -21.48 5.07
CA LEU A 201 -3.54 -21.81 5.02
C LEU A 201 -2.75 -20.79 5.83
N ILE A 202 -2.01 -21.26 6.82
CA ILE A 202 -1.25 -20.43 7.76
C ILE A 202 0.25 -20.63 7.54
N ASP A 203 0.93 -19.58 7.08
CA ASP A 203 2.38 -19.59 6.81
C ASP A 203 3.25 -19.55 8.08
N PRO A 204 4.58 -19.74 7.94
CA PRO A 204 5.48 -19.78 9.08
C PRO A 204 5.46 -18.49 9.90
N TYR A 205 5.63 -18.62 11.22
CA TYR A 205 5.71 -17.49 12.15
C TYR A 205 4.49 -16.57 12.21
N THR A 206 3.38 -16.92 11.56
CA THR A 206 2.10 -16.23 11.74
C THR A 206 1.66 -16.36 13.20
N THR A 207 1.13 -15.27 13.77
CA THR A 207 0.48 -15.29 15.08
C THR A 207 -0.99 -14.93 14.91
N ILE A 208 -1.86 -15.83 15.35
CA ILE A 208 -3.33 -15.65 15.41
C ILE A 208 -3.69 -15.72 16.89
N GLU A 209 -4.26 -14.65 17.44
CA GLU A 209 -4.52 -14.52 18.86
C GLU A 209 -5.87 -13.85 19.13
N ASN A 210 -6.73 -14.49 19.94
CA ASN A 210 -8.06 -13.99 20.32
C ASN A 210 -8.99 -13.73 19.10
N THR A 211 -8.81 -14.46 18.00
CA THR A 211 -9.51 -14.24 16.73
C THR A 211 -10.85 -14.96 16.66
N ASP A 212 -11.87 -14.31 16.09
CA ASP A 212 -13.24 -14.83 16.03
C ASP A 212 -13.48 -15.78 14.87
N GLU A 213 -12.99 -15.46 13.67
CA GLU A 213 -13.12 -16.32 12.49
C GLU A 213 -12.06 -16.02 11.43
N ILE A 214 -11.41 -17.07 10.92
CA ILE A 214 -10.66 -17.04 9.66
C ILE A 214 -11.23 -18.11 8.75
N ASN A 215 -11.73 -17.73 7.58
CA ASN A 215 -12.40 -18.63 6.65
C ASN A 215 -11.97 -18.38 5.20
N ASN A 216 -11.70 -19.47 4.46
CA ASN A 216 -11.30 -19.43 3.05
C ASN A 216 -10.18 -18.42 2.78
N THR A 217 -9.10 -18.48 3.56
CA THR A 217 -8.08 -17.43 3.59
C THR A 217 -6.66 -18.00 3.62
N THR A 218 -5.76 -17.34 2.91
CA THR A 218 -4.31 -17.56 3.07
C THR A 218 -3.72 -16.41 3.89
N VAL A 219 -3.04 -16.73 5.00
CA VAL A 219 -2.23 -15.77 5.75
C VAL A 219 -0.76 -16.06 5.50
N ILE A 220 -0.13 -15.23 4.65
CA ILE A 220 1.29 -15.29 4.29
C ILE A 220 2.10 -14.56 5.35
N SER A 221 3.20 -15.17 5.76
CA SER A 221 4.08 -14.66 6.82
C SER A 221 5.49 -15.25 6.67
N THR A 222 6.49 -14.51 7.14
CA THR A 222 7.87 -15.00 7.23
C THR A 222 8.46 -14.71 8.60
N LYS A 223 9.66 -15.22 8.88
CA LYS A 223 10.35 -14.93 10.14
C LYS A 223 10.76 -13.46 10.23
N GLU A 224 11.18 -12.90 9.09
CA GLU A 224 11.71 -11.54 8.97
C GLU A 224 10.58 -10.49 8.96
N CYS A 225 9.41 -10.87 8.45
CA CYS A 225 8.22 -10.02 8.29
C CYS A 225 6.96 -10.81 8.73
N PRO A 226 6.79 -11.08 10.04
CA PRO A 226 5.69 -11.89 10.53
C PRO A 226 4.35 -11.15 10.42
N SER A 227 3.28 -11.89 10.16
CA SER A 227 1.91 -11.37 10.16
C SER A 227 1.18 -11.68 11.47
N TYR A 228 0.34 -10.75 11.91
CA TYR A 228 -0.42 -10.82 13.15
C TYR A 228 -1.92 -10.62 12.88
N ILE A 229 -2.73 -11.57 13.36
CA ILE A 229 -4.20 -11.50 13.36
C ILE A 229 -4.65 -11.55 14.83
N GLY A 230 -5.27 -10.48 15.28
CA GLY A 230 -5.54 -10.23 16.69
C GLY A 230 -7.01 -10.39 17.07
N THR A 231 -7.37 -9.60 18.09
CA THR A 231 -8.60 -9.77 18.87
C THR A 231 -9.85 -9.50 18.06
N SER A 232 -10.82 -10.42 18.14
CA SER A 232 -12.15 -10.34 17.53
C SER A 232 -12.16 -10.08 16.02
N VAL A 233 -11.08 -10.43 15.33
CA VAL A 233 -11.01 -10.29 13.87
C VAL A 233 -11.90 -11.33 13.19
N ILE A 234 -12.62 -10.88 12.16
CA ILE A 234 -13.34 -11.73 11.21
C ILE A 234 -12.71 -11.54 9.83
N LEU A 235 -12.22 -12.62 9.24
CA LEU A 235 -11.49 -12.61 7.97
C LEU A 235 -12.03 -13.71 7.04
N LYS A 236 -12.66 -13.31 5.92
CA LYS A 236 -13.35 -14.23 5.00
C LYS A 236 -12.95 -14.00 3.55
N ASP A 237 -12.76 -15.09 2.81
CA ASP A 237 -12.56 -15.06 1.36
C ASP A 237 -11.44 -14.09 0.93
N SER A 238 -10.31 -14.15 1.64
CA SER A 238 -9.29 -13.10 1.56
C SER A 238 -7.87 -13.65 1.42
N ILE A 239 -6.95 -12.79 1.01
CA ILE A 239 -5.50 -13.07 1.00
C ILE A 239 -4.82 -12.02 1.86
N VAL A 240 -4.01 -12.46 2.83
CA VAL A 240 -3.21 -11.58 3.69
C VAL A 240 -1.73 -11.82 3.42
N LEU A 241 -1.00 -10.75 3.10
CA LEU A 241 0.43 -10.79 2.84
C LEU A 241 1.27 -10.57 4.11
N LYS A 242 2.58 -10.80 3.97
CA LYS A 242 3.55 -10.73 5.08
C LYS A 242 3.62 -9.34 5.70
N GLY A 243 3.82 -9.31 7.02
CA GLY A 243 3.93 -8.07 7.79
C GLY A 243 2.60 -7.35 8.06
N ALA A 244 1.47 -7.95 7.67
CA ALA A 244 0.16 -7.40 7.98
C ALA A 244 -0.15 -7.51 9.48
N ASP A 245 -0.84 -6.50 10.02
CA ASP A 245 -1.26 -6.41 11.41
C ASP A 245 -2.76 -6.05 11.45
N ILE A 246 -3.61 -7.01 11.82
CA ILE A 246 -5.07 -6.89 11.76
C ILE A 246 -5.63 -7.17 13.15
N THR A 247 -6.30 -6.21 13.77
CA THR A 247 -6.66 -6.27 15.20
C THR A 247 -8.01 -5.63 15.52
N ASP A 248 -8.37 -5.61 16.80
CA ASP A 248 -9.38 -4.73 17.38
C ASP A 248 -10.74 -4.76 16.65
N SER A 249 -11.31 -5.96 16.51
CA SER A 249 -12.64 -6.17 15.91
C SER A 249 -12.74 -5.73 14.44
N THR A 250 -11.66 -5.82 13.68
CA THR A 250 -11.69 -5.57 12.23
C THR A 250 -12.46 -6.67 11.50
N VAL A 251 -13.35 -6.28 10.58
CA VAL A 251 -14.13 -7.19 9.73
C VAL A 251 -13.68 -7.06 8.28
N ILE A 252 -13.26 -8.19 7.70
CA ILE A 252 -12.71 -8.25 6.34
C ILE A 252 -13.39 -9.36 5.56
N LYS A 253 -13.88 -9.04 4.37
CA LYS A 253 -14.52 -10.00 3.47
C LYS A 253 -14.18 -9.70 2.02
N LYS A 254 -13.83 -10.73 1.24
CA LYS A 254 -13.48 -10.58 -0.19
C LYS A 254 -12.44 -9.48 -0.41
N ALA A 255 -11.31 -9.57 0.30
CA ALA A 255 -10.29 -8.53 0.25
C ALA A 255 -8.88 -9.07 0.04
N PHE A 256 -8.07 -8.25 -0.60
CA PHE A 256 -6.62 -8.45 -0.64
C PHE A 256 -5.94 -7.49 0.34
N ILE A 257 -5.20 -8.05 1.29
CA ILE A 257 -4.46 -7.31 2.31
C ILE A 257 -2.97 -7.43 2.01
N GLY A 258 -2.41 -6.33 1.51
CA GLY A 258 -1.04 -6.21 1.02
C GLY A 258 0.03 -6.23 2.12
N GLU A 259 1.28 -6.11 1.69
CA GLU A 259 2.42 -6.20 2.60
C GLU A 259 2.46 -5.01 3.56
N GLY A 260 2.63 -5.27 4.86
CA GLY A 260 2.72 -4.22 5.87
C GLY A 260 1.42 -3.45 6.13
N VAL A 261 0.27 -3.92 5.63
CA VAL A 261 -1.04 -3.28 5.89
C VAL A 261 -1.39 -3.37 7.38
N ARG A 262 -1.99 -2.30 7.92
CA ARG A 262 -2.46 -2.24 9.32
C ARG A 262 -3.94 -1.91 9.39
N LEU A 263 -4.73 -2.77 10.02
CA LEU A 263 -6.17 -2.57 10.18
C LEU A 263 -6.57 -2.78 11.65
N ALA A 264 -7.29 -1.82 12.21
CA ALA A 264 -7.63 -1.86 13.64
C ALA A 264 -8.89 -1.04 13.97
N ARG A 265 -9.26 -1.05 15.24
CA ARG A 265 -10.26 -0.18 15.88
C ARG A 265 -11.62 -0.18 15.18
N GLN A 266 -12.19 -1.37 15.00
CA GLN A 266 -13.52 -1.62 14.41
C GLN A 266 -13.63 -1.23 12.94
N PHE A 267 -12.52 -1.30 12.20
CA PHE A 267 -12.51 -1.03 10.77
C PHE A 267 -13.23 -2.13 9.97
N SER A 268 -13.95 -1.76 8.92
CA SER A 268 -14.56 -2.70 7.96
C SER A 268 -13.96 -2.55 6.56
N CYS A 269 -13.75 -3.70 5.90
CA CYS A 269 -13.19 -3.77 4.56
C CYS A 269 -13.90 -4.87 3.75
N GLU A 270 -14.65 -4.49 2.72
CA GLU A 270 -15.32 -5.44 1.83
C GLU A 270 -15.09 -5.13 0.36
N ASP A 271 -14.96 -6.18 -0.46
CA ASP A 271 -14.77 -6.11 -1.92
C ASP A 271 -13.64 -5.17 -2.35
N SER A 272 -12.55 -5.12 -1.57
CA SER A 272 -11.50 -4.11 -1.68
C SER A 272 -10.09 -4.71 -1.78
N LEU A 273 -9.20 -4.00 -2.45
CA LEU A 273 -7.77 -4.31 -2.55
C LEU A 273 -6.96 -3.25 -1.82
N LEU A 274 -6.28 -3.63 -0.74
CA LEU A 274 -5.38 -2.77 0.01
C LEU A 274 -3.94 -3.22 -0.25
N PHE A 275 -3.15 -2.38 -0.89
CA PHE A 275 -1.76 -2.67 -1.25
C PHE A 275 -0.77 -2.23 -0.17
N ALA A 276 0.53 -2.22 -0.51
CA ALA A 276 1.62 -1.97 0.42
C ALA A 276 1.38 -0.81 1.40
N ASN A 277 1.55 -1.11 2.69
CA ASN A 277 1.52 -0.15 3.79
C ASN A 277 0.25 0.72 3.90
N CYS A 278 -0.89 0.27 3.36
CA CYS A 278 -2.18 0.90 3.66
C CYS A 278 -2.53 0.79 5.15
N GLU A 279 -3.29 1.75 5.65
CA GLU A 279 -3.70 1.82 7.07
C GLU A 279 -5.19 2.15 7.15
N GLY A 280 -5.94 1.40 7.96
CA GLY A 280 -7.37 1.56 8.11
C GLY A 280 -7.78 1.42 9.57
N GLU A 281 -8.28 2.51 10.15
CA GLU A 281 -8.85 2.49 11.49
C GLU A 281 -10.19 3.21 11.49
N HIS A 282 -11.09 2.81 12.38
CA HIS A 282 -12.28 3.59 12.76
C HIS A 282 -13.34 3.87 11.65
N GLY A 283 -13.10 3.48 10.41
CA GLY A 283 -14.00 3.72 9.28
C GLY A 283 -14.25 2.47 8.43
N GLU A 284 -14.69 2.72 7.19
CA GLU A 284 -15.05 1.69 6.22
C GLU A 284 -14.38 1.93 4.87
N MET A 285 -13.89 0.85 4.25
CA MET A 285 -13.55 0.77 2.83
C MET A 285 -14.43 -0.28 2.13
N PHE A 286 -15.24 0.17 1.19
CA PHE A 286 -16.12 -0.70 0.41
C PHE A 286 -15.90 -0.49 -1.10
N SER A 287 -15.59 -1.56 -1.83
CA SER A 287 -15.26 -1.48 -3.26
C SER A 287 -14.12 -0.50 -3.58
N ILE A 288 -13.00 -0.65 -2.86
CA ILE A 288 -11.85 0.27 -2.93
C ILE A 288 -10.58 -0.37 -3.51
N PHE A 289 -9.90 0.38 -4.38
CA PHE A 289 -8.57 0.09 -4.88
C PHE A 289 -7.68 1.04 -4.12
N ALA A 290 -7.22 0.58 -2.97
CA ALA A 290 -6.31 1.29 -2.11
C ALA A 290 -4.88 0.93 -2.54
N GLY A 291 -4.37 1.69 -3.53
CA GLY A 291 -2.96 1.69 -3.89
C GLY A 291 -2.06 2.02 -2.68
N PRO A 292 -0.74 1.80 -2.80
CA PRO A 292 0.16 1.90 -1.66
C PRO A 292 -0.01 3.17 -0.83
N TYR A 293 0.09 3.06 0.49
CA TYR A 293 -0.04 4.18 1.44
C TYR A 293 -1.38 4.94 1.37
N THR A 294 -2.47 4.26 1.05
CA THR A 294 -3.82 4.77 1.30
C THR A 294 -4.16 4.62 2.79
N VAL A 295 -4.44 5.74 3.46
CA VAL A 295 -4.58 5.77 4.94
C VAL A 295 -5.84 6.50 5.42
N THR A 296 -6.48 5.92 6.45
CA THR A 296 -7.53 6.55 7.26
C THR A 296 -7.39 6.13 8.73
N HIS A 297 -7.53 7.09 9.66
CA HIS A 297 -7.31 6.87 11.10
C HIS A 297 -8.47 7.29 12.02
N HIS A 298 -9.48 7.98 11.50
CA HIS A 298 -10.45 8.70 12.32
C HIS A 298 -11.89 8.28 12.01
N LYS A 299 -12.75 8.33 13.03
CA LYS A 299 -14.21 8.17 12.86
C LYS A 299 -14.80 9.47 12.26
N ALA A 300 -15.81 9.44 11.40
CA ALA A 300 -16.44 8.30 10.71
C ALA A 300 -16.13 8.38 9.21
N THR A 301 -14.94 7.92 8.79
CA THR A 301 -14.56 7.93 7.37
C THR A 301 -15.24 6.80 6.61
N LEU A 302 -15.91 7.13 5.50
CA LEU A 302 -16.39 6.19 4.48
C LEU A 302 -15.64 6.43 3.19
N LEU A 303 -14.93 5.40 2.71
CA LEU A 303 -14.35 5.36 1.37
C LEU A 303 -15.10 4.32 0.55
N ILE A 304 -15.72 4.76 -0.55
CA ILE A 304 -16.56 3.87 -1.38
C ILE A 304 -16.30 4.04 -2.88
N ALA A 305 -16.35 2.91 -3.60
CA ALA A 305 -16.33 2.82 -5.06
C ALA A 305 -15.28 3.75 -5.71
N SER A 306 -14.00 3.57 -5.36
CA SER A 306 -12.96 4.51 -5.77
C SER A 306 -11.58 3.89 -5.88
N HIS A 307 -10.76 4.52 -6.71
CA HIS A 307 -9.31 4.33 -6.73
C HIS A 307 -8.60 5.40 -5.90
N PHE A 308 -7.66 4.97 -5.06
CA PHE A 308 -6.74 5.81 -4.30
C PHE A 308 -5.30 5.32 -4.45
N SER A 309 -4.34 6.21 -4.28
CA SER A 309 -2.92 5.87 -4.17
C SER A 309 -2.23 6.94 -3.33
N PHE A 310 -1.41 6.56 -2.36
CA PHE A 310 -0.75 7.48 -1.42
C PHE A 310 -1.71 8.48 -0.77
N PHE A 311 -2.96 8.07 -0.57
CA PHE A 311 -4.07 8.95 -0.18
C PHE A 311 -4.14 9.10 1.33
N ASN A 312 -4.47 10.31 1.81
CA ASN A 312 -4.74 10.55 3.22
C ASN A 312 -6.18 11.06 3.41
N ALA A 313 -7.00 10.27 4.09
CA ALA A 313 -8.35 10.66 4.45
C ALA A 313 -8.35 11.53 5.71
N GLY A 314 -8.85 12.77 5.59
CA GLY A 314 -9.22 13.59 6.74
C GLY A 314 -10.37 12.95 7.54
N SER A 315 -10.47 13.28 8.83
CA SER A 315 -11.55 12.78 9.69
C SER A 315 -12.92 13.11 9.12
N GLY A 316 -13.84 12.14 9.09
CA GLY A 316 -15.20 12.35 8.58
C GLY A 316 -15.26 12.53 7.05
N THR A 317 -14.24 12.06 6.32
CA THR A 317 -14.31 11.99 4.85
C THR A 317 -15.46 11.09 4.43
N ASN A 318 -16.33 11.59 3.55
CA ASN A 318 -17.50 10.85 3.08
C ASN A 318 -17.66 11.01 1.56
N GLN A 319 -18.25 10.00 0.92
CA GLN A 319 -18.29 9.84 -0.53
C GLN A 319 -19.61 9.19 -0.92
N SER A 320 -20.13 9.52 -2.11
CA SER A 320 -21.35 8.90 -2.63
C SER A 320 -21.22 8.56 -4.11
N ASN A 321 -21.54 7.33 -4.47
CA ASN A 321 -21.67 6.85 -5.85
C ASN A 321 -23.12 6.68 -6.33
N HIS A 322 -24.10 6.89 -5.45
CA HIS A 322 -25.51 6.76 -5.80
C HIS A 322 -26.01 8.05 -6.47
N MET A 323 -26.12 8.04 -7.80
CA MET A 323 -26.95 9.04 -8.51
C MET A 323 -28.34 8.43 -8.69
N TYR A 324 -29.38 9.18 -8.28
CA TYR A 324 -30.79 8.80 -8.04
C TYR A 324 -31.49 7.85 -9.05
N LYS A 325 -30.90 7.57 -10.22
CA LYS A 325 -31.54 6.79 -11.31
C LYS A 325 -30.80 5.52 -11.76
N LEU A 326 -29.50 5.35 -11.47
CA LEU A 326 -28.68 4.31 -12.11
C LEU A 326 -28.06 3.29 -11.14
N GLY A 327 -28.44 3.33 -9.85
CA GLY A 327 -27.82 2.47 -8.82
C GLY A 327 -26.34 2.81 -8.56
N PRO A 328 -25.59 1.93 -7.86
CA PRO A 328 -24.21 2.18 -7.45
C PRO A 328 -23.20 1.93 -8.60
N TYR A 329 -23.38 2.62 -9.72
CA TYR A 329 -22.54 2.45 -10.93
C TYR A 329 -21.32 3.40 -10.95
N HIS A 330 -21.41 4.56 -10.30
CA HIS A 330 -20.38 5.59 -10.41
C HIS A 330 -19.17 5.25 -9.55
N HIS A 331 -18.00 5.76 -9.95
CA HIS A 331 -16.77 5.58 -9.19
C HIS A 331 -15.93 6.85 -9.18
N GLY A 332 -15.19 7.04 -8.10
CA GLY A 332 -14.21 8.10 -7.95
C GLY A 332 -12.82 7.66 -8.43
N PHE A 333 -12.04 8.64 -8.87
CA PHE A 333 -10.61 8.44 -9.12
C PHE A 333 -9.82 9.55 -8.44
N MET A 334 -9.12 9.20 -7.37
CA MET A 334 -8.17 10.10 -6.71
C MET A 334 -6.75 9.61 -7.00
N GLU A 335 -6.00 10.44 -7.72
CA GLU A 335 -4.63 10.12 -8.08
C GLU A 335 -3.70 10.11 -6.85
N ARG A 336 -2.48 9.66 -7.11
CA ARG A 336 -1.39 9.62 -6.15
C ARG A 336 -1.33 10.88 -5.28
N GLY A 337 -1.24 10.69 -3.97
CA GLY A 337 -0.90 11.75 -3.01
C GLY A 337 -2.05 12.71 -2.71
N CYS A 338 -3.26 12.44 -3.22
CA CYS A 338 -4.40 13.26 -2.89
C CYS A 338 -4.76 13.19 -1.40
N LYS A 339 -5.46 14.22 -0.92
CA LYS A 339 -5.91 14.29 0.47
C LYS A 339 -7.29 14.88 0.58
N THR A 340 -7.96 14.56 1.67
CA THR A 340 -9.18 15.26 2.09
C THR A 340 -8.93 16.01 3.40
N GLY A 341 -9.50 17.20 3.51
CA GLY A 341 -9.70 17.87 4.79
C GLY A 341 -10.71 17.12 5.65
N SER A 342 -10.82 17.55 6.91
CA SER A 342 -11.87 17.03 7.79
C SER A 342 -13.26 17.39 7.25
N ASN A 343 -14.20 16.45 7.36
CA ASN A 343 -15.58 16.56 6.90
C ASN A 343 -15.72 16.88 5.39
N SER A 344 -14.75 16.49 4.56
CA SER A 344 -14.90 16.63 3.11
C SER A 344 -15.91 15.63 2.56
N TYR A 345 -16.76 16.09 1.65
CA TYR A 345 -17.72 15.26 0.91
C TYR A 345 -17.46 15.34 -0.59
N ILE A 346 -17.49 14.19 -1.28
CA ILE A 346 -17.28 14.14 -2.74
C ILE A 346 -18.35 13.27 -3.40
N LEU A 347 -19.03 13.81 -4.40
CA LEU A 347 -19.93 13.06 -5.26
C LEU A 347 -19.19 12.39 -6.43
N TRP A 348 -19.41 11.10 -6.61
CA TRP A 348 -18.94 10.34 -7.78
C TRP A 348 -19.94 10.40 -8.94
N PRO A 349 -19.46 10.38 -10.20
CA PRO A 349 -18.06 10.25 -10.60
C PRO A 349 -17.29 11.57 -10.49
N SER A 350 -16.06 11.53 -10.00
CA SER A 350 -15.13 12.66 -10.01
C SER A 350 -13.69 12.18 -10.19
N TYR A 351 -12.85 13.01 -10.81
CA TYR A 351 -11.43 12.75 -11.05
C TYR A 351 -10.59 13.85 -10.40
N ILE A 352 -9.89 13.49 -9.33
CA ILE A 352 -9.00 14.38 -8.59
C ILE A 352 -7.54 14.18 -9.01
N GLY A 353 -6.90 15.24 -9.49
CA GLY A 353 -5.53 15.23 -9.99
C GLY A 353 -4.48 15.06 -8.88
N ALA A 354 -3.34 14.44 -9.21
CA ALA A 354 -2.30 14.03 -8.26
C ALA A 354 -1.90 15.13 -7.26
N PHE A 355 -1.65 14.73 -6.01
CA PHE A 355 -1.22 15.60 -4.91
C PHE A 355 -2.16 16.77 -4.62
N SER A 356 -3.44 16.67 -4.98
CA SER A 356 -4.43 17.71 -4.69
C SER A 356 -5.13 17.49 -3.35
N THR A 357 -5.59 18.57 -2.72
CA THR A 357 -6.32 18.53 -1.45
C THR A 357 -7.76 18.98 -1.65
N VAL A 358 -8.72 18.17 -1.20
CA VAL A 358 -10.17 18.43 -1.30
C VAL A 358 -10.71 18.85 0.08
N ILE A 359 -11.35 20.01 0.17
CA ILE A 359 -11.81 20.62 1.43
C ILE A 359 -13.25 21.12 1.26
N GLY A 360 -14.14 20.64 2.13
CA GLY A 360 -15.57 21.00 2.11
C GLY A 360 -16.41 20.02 1.30
N ALA A 361 -17.64 20.41 0.99
CA ALA A 361 -18.61 19.55 0.33
C ALA A 361 -18.71 19.85 -1.18
N HIS A 362 -18.55 18.80 -1.99
CA HIS A 362 -18.58 18.87 -3.45
C HIS A 362 -19.70 18.00 -4.01
N TYR A 363 -20.83 18.63 -4.33
CA TYR A 363 -22.03 17.98 -4.84
C TYR A 363 -22.09 17.87 -6.36
N ASP A 364 -21.16 18.50 -7.08
CA ASP A 364 -21.02 18.37 -8.52
C ASP A 364 -19.89 17.41 -8.87
N ASN A 365 -20.00 16.80 -10.05
CA ASN A 365 -18.93 15.98 -10.62
C ASN A 365 -17.81 16.88 -11.13
N VAL A 366 -16.59 16.65 -10.62
CA VAL A 366 -15.41 17.47 -10.93
C VAL A 366 -14.31 16.67 -11.61
N ASP A 367 -13.59 17.31 -12.54
CA ASP A 367 -12.39 16.75 -13.17
C ASP A 367 -11.24 17.75 -13.11
N THR A 368 -10.28 17.45 -12.24
CA THR A 368 -9.06 18.22 -11.99
C THR A 368 -7.80 17.46 -12.43
N SER A 369 -7.95 16.39 -13.21
CA SER A 369 -6.83 15.53 -13.65
C SER A 369 -5.71 16.31 -14.37
N ASP A 370 -6.06 17.41 -15.03
CA ASP A 370 -5.15 18.33 -15.72
C ASP A 370 -4.39 19.28 -14.78
N PHE A 371 -4.73 19.36 -13.49
CA PHE A 371 -4.20 20.31 -12.52
C PHE A 371 -3.72 19.62 -11.23
N PRO A 372 -2.55 18.95 -11.25
CA PRO A 372 -1.98 18.36 -10.05
C PRO A 372 -1.57 19.44 -9.02
N PHE A 373 -1.40 19.06 -7.76
CA PHE A 373 -1.03 19.96 -6.66
C PHE A 373 -2.02 21.10 -6.40
N SER A 374 -3.31 20.85 -6.68
CA SER A 374 -4.36 21.84 -6.53
C SER A 374 -5.02 21.78 -5.16
N TYR A 375 -5.67 22.87 -4.76
CA TYR A 375 -6.70 22.81 -3.72
C TYR A 375 -8.06 22.88 -4.40
N ILE A 376 -8.97 22.05 -3.93
CA ILE A 376 -10.36 22.00 -4.37
C ILE A 376 -11.18 22.33 -3.13
N THR A 377 -11.79 23.51 -3.14
CA THR A 377 -12.45 24.07 -1.96
C THR A 377 -13.90 24.39 -2.27
N GLU A 378 -14.79 24.11 -1.33
CA GLU A 378 -16.14 24.68 -1.37
C GLU A 378 -16.09 26.21 -1.35
N HIS A 379 -16.95 26.85 -2.15
CA HIS A 379 -17.03 28.30 -2.26
C HIS A 379 -18.49 28.75 -2.34
N GLY A 380 -18.97 29.44 -1.31
CA GLY A 380 -20.38 29.82 -1.24
C GLY A 380 -21.30 28.59 -1.16
N TYR A 381 -22.49 28.67 -1.76
CA TYR A 381 -23.47 27.59 -1.74
C TYR A 381 -23.30 26.67 -2.95
N HIS A 382 -22.94 25.39 -2.70
CA HIS A 382 -22.83 24.31 -3.70
C HIS A 382 -21.86 24.54 -4.87
N GLN A 383 -20.91 25.47 -4.78
CA GLN A 383 -19.97 25.73 -5.87
C GLN A 383 -18.56 25.25 -5.50
N THR A 384 -17.96 24.48 -6.42
CA THR A 384 -16.59 23.99 -6.26
C THR A 384 -15.59 24.96 -6.88
N ARG A 385 -14.59 25.37 -6.10
CA ARG A 385 -13.48 26.21 -6.55
C ARG A 385 -12.19 25.42 -6.68
N LEU A 386 -11.56 25.55 -7.84
CA LEU A 386 -10.24 25.02 -8.12
C LEU A 386 -9.18 26.11 -7.93
N ILE A 387 -8.16 25.81 -7.13
CA ILE A 387 -7.00 26.67 -6.87
C ILE A 387 -5.74 25.91 -7.32
N PRO A 388 -5.31 26.08 -8.58
CA PRO A 388 -4.18 25.34 -9.14
C PRO A 388 -2.86 25.67 -8.43
N ALA A 389 -1.94 24.70 -8.41
CA ALA A 389 -0.58 24.84 -7.87
C ALA A 389 -0.51 25.26 -6.39
N LEU A 390 -1.61 25.25 -5.63
CA LEU A 390 -1.61 25.73 -4.25
C LEU A 390 -0.74 24.87 -3.34
N ASN A 391 -0.76 23.55 -3.55
CA ASN A 391 -0.07 22.57 -2.73
C ASN A 391 1.44 22.46 -3.04
N LEU A 392 1.93 23.11 -4.10
CA LEU A 392 3.37 23.19 -4.37
C LEU A 392 4.09 24.01 -3.29
N PHE A 393 5.28 23.60 -2.89
CA PHE A 393 6.09 24.28 -1.86
C PHE A 393 5.44 24.31 -0.46
N GLY A 394 4.38 23.54 -0.22
CA GLY A 394 3.78 23.42 1.11
C GLY A 394 4.56 22.47 2.02
N VAL A 395 4.59 22.78 3.32
CA VAL A 395 5.26 21.93 4.33
C VAL A 395 4.71 20.49 4.33
N GLY A 396 3.40 20.34 4.11
CA GLY A 396 2.73 19.05 4.06
C GLY A 396 3.26 18.12 2.97
N LEU A 397 3.63 18.65 1.79
CA LEU A 397 4.13 17.86 0.67
C LEU A 397 5.54 17.31 0.95
N SER A 398 6.44 18.17 1.45
CA SER A 398 7.82 17.78 1.81
C SER A 398 7.88 16.71 2.92
N ARG A 399 6.89 16.74 3.82
CA ARG A 399 6.77 15.79 4.93
C ARG A 399 6.36 14.40 4.46
N ASP A 400 5.45 14.31 3.49
CA ASP A 400 4.85 13.02 3.10
C ASP A 400 5.84 12.10 2.37
N GLU A 401 6.67 12.65 1.47
CA GLU A 401 7.62 11.84 0.71
C GLU A 401 8.59 11.07 1.63
N ASN A 402 9.21 11.78 2.58
CA ASN A 402 10.13 11.20 3.56
C ASN A 402 9.38 10.19 4.45
N LYS A 403 8.18 10.56 4.89
CA LYS A 403 7.33 9.74 5.75
C LYS A 403 6.99 8.39 5.12
N TRP A 404 6.78 8.31 3.81
CA TRP A 404 6.52 7.02 3.15
C TRP A 404 7.76 6.12 3.13
N LYS A 405 8.93 6.67 2.79
CA LYS A 405 10.20 5.93 2.78
C LYS A 405 10.53 5.40 4.18
N ASP A 406 10.41 6.25 5.21
CA ASP A 406 10.71 5.93 6.61
C ASP A 406 9.74 4.91 7.22
N ARG A 407 8.52 4.83 6.68
CA ARG A 407 7.45 3.94 7.16
C ARG A 407 7.27 2.69 6.31
N ASP A 408 8.16 2.40 5.37
CA ASP A 408 8.06 1.16 4.59
C ASP A 408 8.34 -0.05 5.50
N ARG A 409 7.27 -0.73 5.93
CA ARG A 409 7.35 -1.86 6.87
C ARG A 409 7.75 -3.17 6.18
N ARG A 410 7.80 -3.18 4.85
CA ARG A 410 8.05 -4.38 4.05
C ARG A 410 9.50 -4.82 4.14
N LYS A 411 9.72 -6.12 4.28
CA LYS A 411 11.06 -6.72 4.39
C LYS A 411 11.24 -7.89 3.43
N GLY A 412 12.48 -8.07 2.95
CA GLY A 412 12.82 -9.05 1.92
C GLY A 412 12.25 -8.66 0.56
N ASP A 413 11.86 -9.66 -0.23
CA ASP A 413 11.25 -9.51 -1.56
C ASP A 413 9.96 -8.65 -1.51
N LYS A 414 9.90 -7.51 -2.21
CA LYS A 414 8.76 -6.59 -2.18
C LYS A 414 7.89 -6.80 -3.41
N LYS A 415 6.58 -7.02 -3.23
CA LYS A 415 5.66 -7.31 -4.35
C LYS A 415 5.23 -6.10 -5.15
N ASP A 416 4.88 -5.03 -4.44
CA ASP A 416 4.52 -3.77 -5.06
C ASP A 416 5.82 -2.99 -5.32
N LEU A 417 6.11 -2.71 -6.59
CA LEU A 417 7.27 -1.93 -7.02
C LEU A 417 6.87 -0.46 -6.96
N ILE A 418 7.50 0.29 -6.06
CA ILE A 418 7.05 1.65 -5.73
C ILE A 418 8.14 2.66 -6.08
N ILE A 419 7.80 3.59 -6.98
CA ILE A 419 8.53 4.84 -7.15
C ILE A 419 7.94 5.82 -6.13
N PHE A 420 8.74 6.37 -5.23
CA PHE A 420 8.24 7.22 -4.13
C PHE A 420 8.19 8.71 -4.48
N ASP A 421 8.82 9.10 -5.59
CA ASP A 421 9.07 10.51 -5.90
C ASP A 421 7.75 11.27 -6.13
N VAL A 422 7.67 12.46 -5.54
CA VAL A 422 6.55 13.39 -5.71
C VAL A 422 6.61 14.04 -7.09
N PHE A 423 7.79 14.53 -7.44
CA PHE A 423 8.09 15.08 -8.75
C PHE A 423 8.71 14.00 -9.61
N SER A 424 8.03 13.65 -10.69
CA SER A 424 8.42 12.64 -11.67
C SER A 424 7.89 13.06 -13.04
N PRO A 425 8.30 12.39 -14.13
CA PRO A 425 7.71 12.66 -15.44
C PRO A 425 6.17 12.56 -15.46
N TYR A 426 5.58 11.71 -14.62
CA TYR A 426 4.12 11.59 -14.47
C TYR A 426 3.46 12.87 -13.94
N THR A 427 4.01 13.51 -12.91
CA THR A 427 3.45 14.74 -12.35
C THR A 427 3.89 15.98 -13.09
N VAL A 428 5.16 16.05 -13.51
CA VAL A 428 5.75 17.24 -14.13
C VAL A 428 5.26 17.44 -15.57
N SER A 429 5.03 16.38 -16.35
CA SER A 429 4.38 16.50 -17.68
C SER A 429 3.00 17.17 -17.57
N ARG A 430 2.23 16.82 -16.54
CA ARG A 430 0.93 17.44 -16.26
C ARG A 430 1.07 18.88 -15.79
N MET A 431 2.07 19.21 -14.99
CA MET A 431 2.36 20.60 -14.61
C MET A 431 2.68 21.47 -15.84
N ILE A 432 3.45 20.95 -16.80
CA ILE A 432 3.73 21.64 -18.08
C ILE A 432 2.41 21.90 -18.83
N LYS A 433 1.55 20.88 -18.94
CA LYS A 433 0.21 21.02 -19.54
C LYS A 433 -0.65 22.04 -18.78
N SER A 434 -0.66 22.01 -17.44
CA SER A 434 -1.40 22.98 -16.61
C SER A 434 -0.93 24.40 -16.85
N GLU A 435 0.39 24.62 -16.96
CA GLU A 435 1.00 25.92 -17.23
C GLU A 435 0.47 26.47 -18.56
N GLU A 436 0.42 25.64 -19.61
CA GLU A 436 -0.11 25.99 -20.92
C GLU A 436 -1.62 26.29 -20.88
N ILE A 437 -2.42 25.43 -20.24
CA ILE A 437 -3.87 25.62 -20.11
C ILE A 437 -4.16 26.97 -19.44
N LEU A 438 -3.47 27.31 -18.35
CA LEU A 438 -3.68 28.59 -17.65
C LEU A 438 -3.33 29.80 -18.52
N LYS A 439 -2.27 29.71 -19.33
CA LYS A 439 -1.87 30.76 -20.28
C LYS A 439 -2.92 30.93 -21.39
N ASN A 440 -3.48 29.84 -21.90
CA ASN A 440 -4.50 29.87 -22.95
C ASN A 440 -5.83 30.41 -22.43
N ILE A 441 -6.29 29.93 -21.25
CA ILE A 441 -7.50 30.45 -20.59
C ILE A 441 -7.41 31.97 -20.41
N LYS A 442 -6.24 32.48 -19.98
CA LYS A 442 -6.03 33.93 -19.85
C LYS A 442 -6.20 34.66 -21.18
N LYS A 443 -5.56 34.18 -22.24
CA LYS A 443 -5.65 34.79 -23.58
C LYS A 443 -7.09 34.88 -24.07
N GLU A 444 -7.88 33.83 -23.84
CA GLU A 444 -9.28 33.74 -24.30
C GLU A 444 -10.27 34.56 -23.46
N ASN A 445 -10.00 34.75 -22.17
CA ASN A 445 -10.95 35.34 -21.21
C ASN A 445 -10.61 36.78 -20.76
N ASN A 446 -9.72 37.47 -21.48
CA ASN A 446 -9.28 38.83 -21.15
C ASN A 446 -10.37 39.92 -21.27
N HIS A 447 -11.54 39.61 -21.84
CA HIS A 447 -12.59 40.60 -22.17
C HIS A 447 -13.85 40.54 -21.29
N ASP A 448 -13.89 39.67 -20.27
CA ASP A 448 -15.07 39.48 -19.41
C ASP A 448 -14.81 39.94 -17.96
N ASP A 449 -15.64 40.86 -17.46
CA ASP A 449 -15.53 41.52 -16.14
C ASP A 449 -15.78 40.59 -14.94
N LYS A 450 -16.16 39.33 -15.16
CA LYS A 450 -16.37 38.38 -14.06
C LYS A 450 -15.08 38.07 -13.28
N ASN A 451 -15.17 38.10 -11.95
CA ASN A 451 -14.07 37.73 -11.04
C ASN A 451 -13.62 36.26 -11.13
N PHE A 452 -14.53 35.38 -11.55
CA PHE A 452 -14.30 33.94 -11.69
C PHE A 452 -14.61 33.49 -13.12
N LEU A 453 -13.85 32.51 -13.60
CA LEU A 453 -14.15 31.77 -14.83
C LEU A 453 -14.62 30.35 -14.48
N THR A 454 -15.46 29.76 -15.32
CA THR A 454 -15.91 28.37 -15.17
C THR A 454 -15.01 27.45 -16.00
N TYR A 455 -14.53 26.36 -15.39
CA TYR A 455 -13.75 25.31 -16.04
C TYR A 455 -14.21 23.94 -15.52
N LYS A 456 -14.75 23.08 -16.40
CA LYS A 456 -15.24 21.73 -16.07
C LYS A 456 -16.07 21.67 -14.77
N ASN A 457 -17.15 22.45 -14.69
CA ASN A 457 -18.05 22.59 -13.52
C ASN A 457 -17.41 23.16 -12.24
N MET A 458 -16.20 23.70 -12.33
CA MET A 458 -15.53 24.38 -11.22
C MET A 458 -15.31 25.84 -11.56
N ILE A 459 -15.04 26.66 -10.55
CA ILE A 459 -14.61 28.05 -10.75
C ILE A 459 -13.13 28.25 -10.45
N ILE A 460 -12.49 29.13 -11.22
CA ILE A 460 -11.11 29.59 -11.01
C ILE A 460 -11.10 31.11 -10.92
N LYS A 461 -10.38 31.66 -9.92
CA LYS A 461 -10.25 33.12 -9.75
C LYS A 461 -9.37 33.72 -10.86
N LYS A 462 -9.92 34.59 -11.70
CA LYS A 462 -9.22 35.15 -12.89
C LYS A 462 -7.95 35.92 -12.50
N SER A 463 -8.03 36.75 -11.45
CA SER A 463 -6.91 37.58 -10.99
C SER A 463 -5.72 36.80 -10.41
N SER A 464 -5.81 35.46 -10.32
CA SER A 464 -4.73 34.61 -9.83
C SER A 464 -4.14 33.68 -10.89
N LEU A 465 -4.60 33.74 -12.14
CA LEU A 465 -4.11 32.88 -13.23
C LEU A 465 -2.58 32.98 -13.42
N ASP A 466 -2.03 34.20 -13.44
CA ASP A 466 -0.58 34.40 -13.56
C ASP A 466 0.19 33.81 -12.39
N LYS A 467 -0.34 33.98 -11.17
CA LYS A 467 0.24 33.39 -9.97
C LYS A 467 0.29 31.87 -10.06
N TYR A 468 -0.81 31.24 -10.51
CA TYR A 468 -0.88 29.78 -10.65
C TYR A 468 0.09 29.27 -11.71
N SER A 469 0.09 29.90 -12.90
CA SER A 469 1.00 29.54 -14.00
C SER A 469 2.47 29.70 -13.57
N LYS A 470 2.79 30.79 -12.87
CA LYS A 470 4.15 31.04 -12.40
C LYS A 470 4.62 30.01 -11.37
N ARG A 471 3.74 29.55 -10.47
CA ARG A 471 4.10 28.50 -9.50
C ARG A 471 4.40 27.16 -10.17
N TYR A 472 3.62 26.78 -11.18
CA TYR A 472 3.96 25.60 -11.99
C TYR A 472 5.32 25.78 -12.67
N SER A 473 5.56 26.92 -13.34
CA SER A 473 6.85 27.20 -13.98
C SER A 473 8.03 27.05 -13.01
N ILE A 474 7.98 27.65 -11.82
CA ILE A 474 9.05 27.54 -10.81
C ILE A 474 9.30 26.05 -10.44
N ALA A 475 8.24 25.29 -10.20
CA ALA A 475 8.37 23.89 -9.79
C ALA A 475 8.88 22.98 -10.93
N ILE A 476 8.47 23.24 -12.18
CA ILE A 476 8.99 22.55 -13.37
C ILE A 476 10.49 22.81 -13.49
N ASP A 477 10.90 24.09 -13.45
CA ASP A 477 12.31 24.49 -13.61
C ASP A 477 13.17 23.89 -12.48
N LEU A 478 12.69 23.94 -11.24
CA LEU A 478 13.37 23.33 -10.09
C LEU A 478 13.57 21.83 -10.26
N TYR A 479 12.56 21.11 -10.72
CA TYR A 479 12.67 19.67 -10.95
C TYR A 479 13.73 19.38 -12.02
N LEU A 480 13.65 20.05 -13.18
CA LEU A 480 14.57 19.83 -14.30
C LEU A 480 16.01 20.18 -13.91
N HIS A 481 16.22 21.34 -13.27
CA HIS A 481 17.55 21.77 -12.83
C HIS A 481 18.11 20.85 -11.74
N ASN A 482 17.27 20.40 -10.79
CA ASN A 482 17.70 19.48 -9.74
C ASN A 482 18.07 18.10 -10.30
N LYS A 483 17.41 17.64 -11.38
CA LYS A 483 17.81 16.41 -12.08
C LYS A 483 19.14 16.58 -12.81
N ILE A 484 19.36 17.68 -13.53
CA ILE A 484 20.69 18.02 -14.11
C ILE A 484 21.75 17.99 -13.02
N LEU A 485 21.55 18.73 -11.93
CA LEU A 485 22.47 18.78 -10.80
C LEU A 485 22.76 17.37 -10.26
N SER A 486 21.74 16.53 -10.11
CA SER A 486 21.92 15.17 -9.63
C SER A 486 22.77 14.27 -10.54
N TYR A 487 22.75 14.52 -11.85
CA TYR A 487 23.56 13.76 -12.83
C TYR A 487 25.02 14.19 -12.83
N ILE A 488 25.29 15.47 -12.56
CA ILE A 488 26.64 16.05 -12.73
C ILE A 488 27.35 16.36 -11.41
N LYS A 489 26.68 16.29 -10.26
CA LYS A 489 27.24 16.69 -8.95
C LYS A 489 28.56 15.99 -8.57
N SER A 490 28.80 14.80 -9.09
CA SER A 490 30.02 14.01 -8.80
C SER A 490 31.10 14.15 -9.87
N SER A 491 30.86 14.92 -10.93
CA SER A 491 31.81 15.14 -12.01
C SER A 491 33.01 15.98 -11.56
N LYS A 492 34.21 15.63 -12.01
CA LYS A 492 35.48 16.28 -11.65
C LYS A 492 35.99 17.25 -12.71
N ASN A 493 35.52 17.12 -13.94
CA ASN A 493 35.94 17.91 -15.10
C ASN A 493 34.78 18.04 -16.09
N ILE A 494 34.96 18.89 -17.10
CA ILE A 494 33.95 19.18 -18.11
C ILE A 494 33.55 17.95 -18.96
N ASP A 495 34.49 17.07 -19.27
CA ASP A 495 34.22 15.87 -20.08
C ASP A 495 33.29 14.90 -19.33
N GLU A 496 33.53 14.71 -18.02
CA GLU A 496 32.65 13.94 -17.14
C GLU A 496 31.26 14.59 -17.02
N ILE A 497 31.16 15.92 -16.98
CA ILE A 497 29.86 16.63 -16.97
C ILE A 497 29.09 16.32 -18.26
N ILE A 498 29.73 16.49 -19.42
CA ILE A 498 29.10 16.27 -20.73
C ILE A 498 28.68 14.81 -20.86
N SER A 499 29.56 13.87 -20.53
CA SER A 499 29.27 12.42 -20.58
C SER A 499 28.11 12.04 -19.65
N ASN A 500 28.07 12.57 -18.42
CA ASN A 500 26.97 12.30 -17.49
C ASN A 500 25.61 12.87 -17.94
N LEU A 501 25.58 13.81 -18.89
CA LEU A 501 24.36 14.35 -19.47
C LEU A 501 23.95 13.64 -20.77
N GLU A 502 24.74 12.69 -21.28
CA GLU A 502 24.33 11.85 -22.40
C GLU A 502 23.11 11.01 -22.02
N TYR A 503 22.21 10.85 -22.99
CA TYR A 503 20.95 10.12 -22.84
C TYR A 503 20.54 9.50 -24.16
N ASP A 504 19.66 8.50 -24.09
CA ASP A 504 19.15 7.83 -25.28
C ASP A 504 18.03 8.65 -25.93
N LYS A 505 18.35 9.28 -27.06
CA LYS A 505 17.41 10.08 -27.85
C LYS A 505 16.28 9.25 -28.47
N ASN A 506 16.45 7.93 -28.61
CA ASN A 506 15.43 7.05 -29.17
C ASN A 506 14.40 6.60 -28.13
N ASN A 507 14.69 6.78 -26.84
CA ASN A 507 13.84 6.38 -25.72
C ASN A 507 13.30 7.60 -24.96
N VAL A 508 12.64 8.50 -25.70
CA VAL A 508 11.93 9.65 -25.13
C VAL A 508 10.43 9.37 -25.18
N PHE A 509 9.78 9.37 -24.01
CA PHE A 509 8.37 9.04 -23.88
C PHE A 509 7.54 10.24 -23.40
N ASP A 510 6.51 10.61 -24.14
CA ASP A 510 5.66 11.76 -23.79
C ASP A 510 4.65 11.45 -22.69
N ASN A 511 4.11 10.23 -22.68
CA ASN A 511 3.03 9.83 -21.79
C ASN A 511 3.51 8.89 -20.69
N TRP A 512 3.12 9.22 -19.46
CA TRP A 512 3.50 8.48 -18.26
C TRP A 512 2.28 8.02 -17.48
N SER A 513 2.38 6.87 -16.83
CA SER A 513 1.32 6.25 -16.04
C SER A 513 1.81 5.89 -14.64
N ASP A 514 0.92 5.96 -13.64
CA ASP A 514 1.12 5.38 -12.32
C ASP A 514 0.24 4.13 -12.19
N ILE A 515 0.83 2.94 -12.37
CA ILE A 515 0.10 1.67 -12.35
C ILE A 515 0.08 1.06 -10.95
N GLY A 516 -0.44 1.80 -9.98
CA GLY A 516 -0.55 1.34 -8.59
C GLY A 516 0.74 1.48 -7.77
N GLY A 517 1.52 2.53 -7.99
CA GLY A 517 2.77 2.81 -7.26
C GLY A 517 4.01 2.80 -8.15
N LEU A 518 3.96 2.09 -9.27
CA LEU A 518 5.02 2.04 -10.28
C LEU A 518 4.75 3.11 -11.34
N ILE A 519 5.61 4.13 -11.37
CA ILE A 519 5.60 5.14 -12.42
C ILE A 519 6.43 4.61 -13.59
N CYS A 520 5.87 4.67 -14.79
CA CYS A 520 6.55 4.23 -16.01
C CYS A 520 5.97 4.90 -17.26
N ALA A 521 6.74 4.85 -18.35
CA ALA A 521 6.27 5.26 -19.66
C ALA A 521 5.08 4.40 -20.11
N LYS A 522 4.03 5.05 -20.61
CA LYS A 522 2.79 4.39 -21.03
C LYS A 522 3.05 3.35 -22.13
N ASP A 523 3.91 3.66 -23.10
CA ASP A 523 4.21 2.77 -24.22
C ASP A 523 4.83 1.45 -23.76
N ARG A 524 5.63 1.48 -22.68
CA ARG A 524 6.19 0.26 -22.11
C ARG A 524 5.11 -0.63 -21.47
N VAL A 525 4.11 -0.04 -20.83
CA VAL A 525 2.94 -0.79 -20.32
C VAL A 525 2.13 -1.37 -21.47
N ASP A 526 1.92 -0.59 -22.53
CA ASP A 526 1.20 -1.05 -23.72
C ASP A 526 1.95 -2.20 -24.40
N ASN A 527 3.29 -2.23 -24.35
CA ASN A 527 4.09 -3.37 -24.82
C ASN A 527 3.92 -4.62 -23.94
N ILE A 528 3.86 -4.50 -22.60
CA ILE A 528 3.52 -5.63 -21.72
C ILE A 528 2.13 -6.18 -22.06
N ILE A 529 1.15 -5.31 -22.29
CA ILE A 529 -0.20 -5.71 -22.70
C ILE A 529 -0.15 -6.47 -24.03
N LYS A 530 0.60 -5.97 -25.03
CA LYS A 530 0.78 -6.69 -26.31
C LYS A 530 1.48 -8.04 -26.13
N ASP A 531 2.48 -8.13 -25.26
CA ASP A 531 3.21 -9.37 -25.02
C ASP A 531 2.34 -10.41 -24.30
N LEU A 532 1.42 -9.98 -23.42
CA LEU A 532 0.36 -10.82 -22.86
C LEU A 532 -0.64 -11.29 -23.93
N GLU A 533 -1.10 -10.37 -24.79
CA GLU A 533 -2.06 -10.67 -25.86
C GLU A 533 -1.48 -11.62 -26.91
N ASN A 534 -0.16 -11.61 -27.12
CA ASN A 534 0.57 -12.46 -28.05
C ASN A 534 1.25 -13.68 -27.40
N ASP A 535 0.86 -14.05 -26.17
CA ASP A 535 1.36 -15.24 -25.45
C ASP A 535 2.89 -15.29 -25.18
N LYS A 536 3.59 -14.17 -25.31
CA LYS A 536 5.00 -14.04 -24.91
C LYS A 536 5.15 -13.96 -23.39
N ILE A 537 4.14 -13.42 -22.71
CA ILE A 537 3.98 -13.49 -21.25
C ILE A 537 2.77 -14.39 -20.98
N ASN A 538 2.99 -15.55 -20.37
CA ASN A 538 1.96 -16.58 -20.19
C ASN A 538 1.94 -17.18 -18.78
N ASP A 539 2.76 -16.68 -17.86
CA ASP A 539 2.75 -17.11 -16.47
C ASP A 539 3.00 -15.94 -15.50
N ILE A 540 2.80 -16.21 -14.21
CA ILE A 540 2.99 -15.20 -13.15
C ILE A 540 4.44 -14.72 -13.07
N LYS A 541 5.40 -15.60 -13.34
CA LYS A 541 6.83 -15.32 -13.16
C LYS A 541 7.29 -14.31 -14.21
N THR A 542 7.06 -14.61 -15.48
CA THR A 542 7.37 -13.74 -16.63
C THR A 542 6.63 -12.40 -16.55
N LEU A 543 5.37 -12.38 -16.08
CA LEU A 543 4.63 -11.14 -15.85
C LEU A 543 5.26 -10.29 -14.74
N THR A 544 5.68 -10.92 -13.64
CA THR A 544 6.36 -10.20 -12.54
C THR A 544 7.71 -9.65 -13.00
N GLU A 545 8.51 -10.45 -13.71
CA GLU A 545 9.79 -10.04 -14.30
C GLU A 545 9.63 -8.86 -15.28
N ALA A 546 8.53 -8.79 -16.02
CA ALA A 546 8.24 -7.66 -16.90
C ALA A 546 8.05 -6.35 -16.10
N PHE A 547 7.34 -6.38 -14.96
CA PHE A 547 7.22 -5.21 -14.09
C PHE A 547 8.54 -4.85 -13.39
N GLU A 548 9.33 -5.84 -12.98
CA GLU A 548 10.68 -5.60 -12.43
C GLU A 548 11.59 -4.90 -13.44
N LYS A 549 11.52 -5.27 -14.72
CA LYS A 549 12.22 -4.57 -15.80
C LYS A 549 11.75 -3.11 -15.93
N LEU A 550 10.44 -2.85 -15.85
CA LEU A 550 9.92 -1.46 -15.85
C LEU A 550 10.44 -0.65 -14.66
N TYR A 551 10.46 -1.25 -13.48
CA TYR A 551 10.98 -0.59 -12.27
C TYR A 551 12.47 -0.26 -12.40
N ASN A 552 13.27 -1.19 -12.92
CA ASN A 552 14.71 -1.00 -13.05
C ASN A 552 15.09 0.02 -14.14
N ILE A 553 14.33 0.09 -15.25
CA ILE A 553 14.61 1.03 -16.35
C ILE A 553 14.10 2.46 -16.09
N TYR A 554 13.28 2.66 -15.06
CA TYR A 554 12.62 3.96 -14.76
C TYR A 554 13.59 5.15 -14.77
N SER A 555 14.77 4.99 -14.14
CA SER A 555 15.74 6.10 -14.03
C SER A 555 16.33 6.51 -15.37
N GLU A 556 16.50 5.56 -16.30
CA GLU A 556 17.00 5.84 -17.65
C GLU A 556 15.94 6.53 -18.51
N ASP A 557 14.70 6.03 -18.46
CA ASP A 557 13.57 6.67 -19.16
C ASP A 557 13.32 8.10 -18.65
N GLU A 558 13.40 8.29 -17.32
CA GLU A 558 13.26 9.60 -16.69
C GLU A 558 14.37 10.54 -17.17
N LYS A 559 15.63 10.07 -17.22
CA LYS A 559 16.74 10.87 -17.72
C LYS A 559 16.50 11.31 -19.15
N SER A 560 16.16 10.39 -20.06
CA SER A 560 15.89 10.74 -21.46
C SER A 560 14.75 11.75 -21.60
N TRP A 561 13.68 11.61 -20.81
CA TRP A 561 12.58 12.57 -20.77
C TRP A 561 13.01 13.94 -20.24
N VAL A 562 13.72 13.99 -19.11
CA VAL A 562 14.25 15.23 -18.51
C VAL A 562 15.10 16.00 -19.51
N MET A 563 16.06 15.31 -20.15
CA MET A 563 16.98 15.94 -21.09
C MET A 563 16.25 16.48 -22.32
N ASN A 564 15.24 15.76 -22.83
CA ASN A 564 14.40 16.26 -23.90
C ASN A 564 13.57 17.48 -23.49
N CYS A 565 12.95 17.45 -22.30
CA CYS A 565 12.19 18.56 -21.76
C CYS A 565 13.03 19.83 -21.57
N ILE A 566 14.28 19.71 -21.12
CA ILE A 566 15.20 20.84 -21.01
C ILE A 566 15.45 21.47 -22.38
N LYS A 567 15.76 20.68 -23.40
CA LYS A 567 16.00 21.19 -24.75
C LYS A 567 14.81 22.00 -25.27
N SER A 568 13.61 21.45 -25.16
CA SER A 568 12.39 22.12 -25.61
C SER A 568 12.06 23.36 -24.77
N ARG A 569 12.22 23.28 -23.45
CA ARG A 569 11.80 24.35 -22.52
C ARG A 569 12.71 25.58 -22.57
N TYR A 570 14.01 25.38 -22.78
CA TYR A 570 15.00 26.46 -22.86
C TYR A 570 15.43 26.79 -24.29
N ASN A 571 14.82 26.13 -25.29
CA ASN A 571 15.16 26.26 -26.71
C ASN A 571 16.66 26.04 -27.00
N ILE A 572 17.18 24.91 -26.52
CA ILE A 572 18.60 24.53 -26.62
C ILE A 572 18.75 23.31 -27.53
N GLU A 573 19.56 23.42 -28.59
CA GLU A 573 19.86 22.29 -29.50
C GLU A 573 20.83 21.28 -28.87
N SER A 574 21.91 21.77 -28.27
CA SER A 574 22.96 20.97 -27.63
C SER A 574 23.34 21.54 -26.26
N ILE A 575 23.63 20.63 -25.34
CA ILE A 575 24.05 21.02 -23.98
C ILE A 575 25.55 21.29 -24.03
N ASN A 576 25.91 22.52 -23.74
CA ASN A 576 27.28 23.00 -23.69
C ASN A 576 27.54 23.68 -22.33
N LYS A 577 28.79 24.04 -22.08
CA LYS A 577 29.23 24.71 -20.85
C LYS A 577 28.38 25.93 -20.49
N ASP A 578 28.15 26.82 -21.45
CA ASP A 578 27.44 28.08 -21.21
C ASP A 578 25.98 27.85 -20.83
N ASN A 579 25.32 26.92 -21.51
CA ASN A 579 23.96 26.51 -21.21
C ASN A 579 23.85 25.87 -19.81
N ILE A 580 24.78 24.99 -19.44
CA ILE A 580 24.81 24.38 -18.10
C ILE A 580 25.01 25.46 -17.04
N LYS A 581 26.00 26.34 -17.22
CA LYS A 581 26.28 27.42 -16.27
C LYS A 581 25.06 28.31 -16.06
N LYS A 582 24.38 28.70 -17.15
CA LYS A 582 23.14 29.47 -17.08
C LYS A 582 22.04 28.76 -16.29
N LEU A 583 21.80 27.47 -16.56
CA LEU A 583 20.78 26.69 -15.84
C LEU A 583 21.11 26.56 -14.35
N LEU A 584 22.38 26.37 -14.00
CA LEU A 584 22.85 26.31 -12.62
C LEU A 584 22.72 27.66 -11.89
N ASP A 585 23.05 28.77 -12.55
CA ASP A 585 22.87 30.12 -11.99
C ASP A 585 21.38 30.44 -11.77
N GLU A 586 20.52 30.10 -12.74
CA GLU A 586 19.06 30.20 -12.59
C GLU A 586 18.54 29.29 -11.47
N HIS A 587 19.15 28.11 -11.27
CA HIS A 587 18.76 27.19 -10.21
C HIS A 587 18.95 27.79 -8.82
N LYS A 588 20.05 28.53 -8.56
CA LYS A 588 20.26 29.23 -7.28
C LYS A 588 19.12 30.21 -6.98
N ILE A 589 18.72 31.01 -7.95
CA ILE A 589 17.62 31.98 -7.83
C ILE A 589 16.28 31.26 -7.57
N LEU A 590 16.05 30.13 -8.23
CA LEU A 590 14.83 29.35 -8.04
C LEU A 590 14.78 28.69 -6.65
N LEU A 591 15.92 28.23 -6.14
CA LEU A 591 16.05 27.64 -4.80
C LEU A 591 15.67 28.66 -3.72
N GLU A 592 16.20 29.88 -3.81
CA GLU A 592 15.86 30.98 -2.90
C GLU A 592 14.36 31.33 -2.98
N LYS A 593 13.81 31.47 -4.20
CA LYS A 593 12.37 31.74 -4.40
C LYS A 593 11.49 30.65 -3.81
N ALA A 594 11.87 29.38 -3.97
CA ALA A 594 11.12 28.26 -3.41
C ALA A 594 11.16 28.27 -1.88
N TYR A 595 12.32 28.57 -1.30
CA TYR A 595 12.47 28.74 0.13
C TYR A 595 11.60 29.89 0.67
N ASP A 596 11.56 31.04 0.00
CA ASP A 596 10.71 32.17 0.42
C ASP A 596 9.23 31.81 0.39
N ILE A 597 8.77 31.09 -0.64
CA ILE A 597 7.37 30.63 -0.74
C ILE A 597 7.07 29.64 0.39
N PHE A 598 7.98 28.68 0.63
CA PHE A 598 7.87 27.69 1.68
C PHE A 598 7.84 28.33 3.08
N TYR A 599 8.78 29.24 3.34
CA TYR A 599 8.90 29.95 4.62
C TYR A 599 7.62 30.72 4.94
N LYS A 600 7.09 31.48 3.96
CA LYS A 600 5.80 32.18 4.10
C LYS A 600 4.61 31.25 4.33
N ASP A 601 4.69 30.00 3.89
CA ASP A 601 3.64 29.02 4.17
C ASP A 601 3.70 28.53 5.61
N VAL A 602 4.92 28.24 6.11
CA VAL A 602 5.14 27.85 7.51
C VAL A 602 4.83 29.00 8.47
N GLU A 603 5.18 30.24 8.12
CA GLU A 603 4.96 31.44 8.94
C GLU A 603 3.49 31.61 9.35
N LYS A 604 2.54 31.28 8.47
CA LYS A 604 1.09 31.34 8.76
C LYS A 604 0.64 30.46 9.94
N GLU A 605 1.41 29.42 10.27
CA GLU A 605 1.13 28.55 11.41
C GLU A 605 1.52 29.19 12.76
N TYR A 606 2.21 30.33 12.71
CA TYR A 606 2.67 31.10 13.86
C TYR A 606 2.00 32.49 13.95
N ASP A 607 0.99 32.76 13.12
CA ASP A 607 0.20 33.98 13.20
C ASP A 607 -0.55 34.07 14.53
N ILE A 608 -0.81 35.29 15.02
CA ILE A 608 -1.58 35.56 16.26
C ILE A 608 -2.92 34.81 16.28
N ALA A 609 -3.59 34.68 15.13
CA ALA A 609 -4.84 33.95 14.99
C ALA A 609 -4.73 32.44 15.32
N LYS A 610 -3.52 31.88 15.32
CA LYS A 610 -3.24 30.49 15.72
C LYS A 610 -2.90 30.36 17.21
N MET A 611 -2.64 31.46 17.89
CA MET A 611 -2.30 31.50 19.32
C MET A 611 -3.54 31.61 20.23
N VAL A 612 -4.75 31.53 19.67
CA VAL A 612 -6.01 31.74 20.40
C VAL A 612 -6.17 30.87 21.66
N SER A 613 -5.58 29.67 21.64
CA SER A 613 -5.59 28.72 22.76
C SER A 613 -4.36 28.78 23.67
N ALA A 614 -3.45 29.75 23.48
CA ALA A 614 -2.32 30.00 24.36
C ALA A 614 -2.65 31.11 25.38
N GLY A 615 -1.93 31.12 26.51
CA GLY A 615 -2.14 32.07 27.61
C GLY A 615 -3.57 32.02 28.12
N ILE A 616 -4.09 30.83 28.43
CA ILE A 616 -5.50 30.60 28.80
C ILE A 616 -5.88 31.42 30.04
N ASP A 617 -5.03 31.40 31.07
CA ASP A 617 -5.26 32.10 32.33
C ASP A 617 -4.77 33.55 32.31
N ASP A 618 -3.87 33.90 31.38
CA ASP A 618 -3.31 35.24 31.21
C ASP A 618 -2.94 35.49 29.75
N LYS A 619 -3.74 36.33 29.07
CA LYS A 619 -3.51 36.68 27.66
C LYS A 619 -2.26 37.51 27.43
N THR A 620 -1.71 38.15 28.45
CA THR A 620 -0.41 38.84 28.32
C THR A 620 0.75 37.86 28.15
N MET A 621 0.56 36.59 28.52
CA MET A 621 1.54 35.50 28.35
C MET A 621 1.29 34.64 27.10
N MET A 622 0.30 34.98 26.27
CA MET A 622 -0.12 34.18 25.11
C MET A 622 1.04 33.82 24.17
N GLU A 623 1.86 34.81 23.79
CA GLU A 623 3.00 34.57 22.88
C GLU A 623 4.07 33.69 23.52
N LYS A 624 4.41 33.94 24.80
CA LYS A 624 5.40 33.16 25.55
C LYS A 624 4.96 31.71 25.75
N ASP A 625 3.68 31.50 26.06
CA ASP A 625 3.09 30.16 26.20
C ASP A 625 3.09 29.41 24.86
N PHE A 626 2.68 30.09 23.78
CA PHE A 626 2.73 29.52 22.44
C PHE A 626 4.16 29.13 22.04
N GLU A 627 5.13 30.02 22.24
CA GLU A 627 6.55 29.78 21.97
C GLU A 627 7.11 28.62 22.81
N ALA A 628 6.74 28.51 24.09
CA ALA A 628 7.17 27.39 24.94
C ALA A 628 6.70 26.02 24.42
N VAL A 629 5.54 25.96 23.75
CA VAL A 629 4.96 24.71 23.22
C VAL A 629 5.40 24.43 21.79
N ARG A 630 5.46 25.46 20.94
CA ARG A 630 5.62 25.33 19.48
C ARG A 630 6.99 25.79 18.98
N GLY A 631 7.76 26.46 19.83
CA GLY A 631 8.97 27.17 19.45
C GLY A 631 8.68 28.38 18.57
N THR A 632 9.73 28.92 17.97
CA THR A 632 9.64 29.98 16.96
C THR A 632 9.62 29.41 15.53
N VAL A 633 9.27 30.24 14.54
CA VAL A 633 9.32 29.86 13.12
C VAL A 633 10.74 29.44 12.70
N ASN A 634 11.76 30.13 13.22
CA ASN A 634 13.17 29.90 12.89
C ASN A 634 13.70 28.58 13.45
N GLU A 635 13.12 28.10 14.56
CA GLU A 635 13.47 26.82 15.18
C GLU A 635 12.68 25.64 14.60
N ASN A 636 11.69 25.92 13.73
CA ASN A 636 10.90 24.87 13.10
C ASN A 636 11.82 23.91 12.32
N THR A 637 11.77 22.63 12.68
CA THR A 637 12.66 21.60 12.13
C THR A 637 12.59 21.48 10.61
N PHE A 638 11.43 21.77 9.99
CA PHE A 638 11.29 21.77 8.54
C PHE A 638 11.95 22.99 7.89
N VAL A 639 11.83 24.18 8.49
CA VAL A 639 12.50 25.40 8.00
C VAL A 639 14.00 25.24 8.06
N VAL A 640 14.53 24.80 9.20
CA VAL A 640 15.97 24.55 9.37
C VAL A 640 16.47 23.51 8.36
N LYS A 641 15.76 22.38 8.21
CA LYS A 641 16.14 21.34 7.27
C LYS A 641 16.10 21.83 5.81
N TYR A 642 15.02 22.50 5.40
CA TYR A 642 14.88 22.99 4.03
C TYR A 642 15.95 24.04 3.70
N LYS A 643 16.22 24.97 4.63
CA LYS A 643 17.28 25.97 4.47
C LYS A 643 18.64 25.31 4.30
N LYS A 644 18.96 24.32 5.14
CA LYS A 644 20.21 23.55 5.03
C LYS A 644 20.31 22.79 3.70
N ASP A 645 19.23 22.14 3.27
CA ASP A 645 19.19 21.42 1.99
C ASP A 645 19.38 22.39 0.81
N MET A 646 18.81 23.60 0.89
CA MET A 646 19.01 24.67 -0.07
C MET A 646 20.47 25.14 -0.12
N GLU A 647 21.06 25.48 1.03
CA GLU A 647 22.46 25.94 1.14
C GLU A 647 23.45 24.89 0.64
N ASN A 648 23.22 23.61 0.96
CA ASN A 648 24.04 22.50 0.45
C ASN A 648 23.99 22.42 -1.07
N LYS A 649 22.81 22.55 -1.68
CA LYS A 649 22.67 22.56 -3.15
C LYS A 649 23.34 23.77 -3.78
N ILE A 650 23.25 24.94 -3.16
CA ILE A 650 23.95 26.15 -3.64
C ILE A 650 25.47 25.93 -3.62
N ASN A 651 26.00 25.29 -2.57
CA ASN A 651 27.42 24.94 -2.50
C ASN A 651 27.82 23.93 -3.59
N ASP A 652 27.02 22.89 -3.82
CA ASP A 652 27.24 21.93 -4.92
C ASP A 652 27.27 22.64 -6.28
N ILE A 653 26.35 23.58 -6.50
CA ILE A 653 26.29 24.39 -7.72
C ILE A 653 27.55 25.25 -7.86
N ASN A 654 27.99 25.94 -6.81
CA ASN A 654 29.18 26.79 -6.86
C ASN A 654 30.45 25.97 -7.16
N ASN A 655 30.56 24.77 -6.60
CA ASN A 655 31.67 23.85 -6.91
C ASN A 655 31.67 23.46 -8.40
N LEU A 656 30.49 23.13 -8.96
CA LEU A 656 30.37 22.80 -10.37
C LEU A 656 30.66 23.99 -11.29
N ILE A 657 30.25 25.20 -10.91
CA ILE A 657 30.56 26.42 -11.67
C ILE A 657 32.07 26.68 -11.72
N ASN A 658 32.82 26.31 -10.67
CA ASN A 658 34.28 26.42 -10.68
C ASN A 658 34.96 25.37 -11.58
N ILE A 659 34.31 24.21 -11.79
CA ILE A 659 34.77 23.15 -12.70
C ILE A 659 34.46 23.50 -14.16
N LEU A 660 33.34 24.20 -14.40
CA LEU A 660 32.89 24.65 -15.72
C LEU A 660 33.76 25.80 -16.22
#